data_AF-A0A1H0B0B9-F1
#
_entry.id   AF-A0A1H0B0B9-F1
#
_cell.length_a   1.000
_cell.length_b   1.000
_cell.length_c   1.000
_cell.angle_alpha   90.00
_cell.angle_beta   90.00
_cell.angle_gamma   90.00
#
_symmetry.space_group_name_H-M   'P 1'
#
loop_
_entity.id
_entity.type
_entity.pdbx_description
1 polymer ?
#
loop_
_entity_poly.entity_id
_entity_poly.type
_entity_poly.pdbx_seq_one_letter_code
_entity_poly.pdbx_strand_id
1 'polypeptide(L)'
;MLQGLLSGDELKSVYNARAKNVDEKTVSAASSGSLSLKIQAEEADGWTVSKSNKRSVRMTREKPTDRQLEDDIWALMYRMGFSELNADRNFKIQLNDKAPPRQLDVFAKDQDTVFVVECTHAKESGAKSVKALIDKIGAIREDVIKAVHSHYGKEPKLKVKFAIATRNIETRSADLGRAHDAGIAVITDDDLAYFRRLTDILKVAARFQFLARYLEGEKVEGLRTRVPATRGRVGRTTFYNFLISPHDLLRISYISHMGKASNGDLETYQRMVKPARLKSIGAYIDDGGSFPTNIVINVKQSNLNFQTQENFGETSTGILTLPGQYGTAWVIDGQHRLYGYAYANRDPSKDQSVISVLAYENIPIRDEIQMFVDINTQQVKVSRNLVNEIVSNLDVEHEDPGRRLEAICARTALRLDSSKKSSVKGRILTVAQDKNNFRCLTLTSLADGIYGNDLIGKVGRSSKSGPVIILPGPLGEAGQIPNLTLEKATETLSLYFDLFAGPLSEHWKLGDAKGGYLCTNLGLRALLSLLKKLIVFVEKDGRRCVLMEPDQIVDAVRPLVAPIVDYFLRADPADIARFRNRGSSLASVDQNCLQLMAIISEKNPEFAPQEVRDYLDSQDAEGTKRAKEMIDEINRILFKDVIGALKQKYGESKDVWWLQGVPKTVRNYCDQQYNENGNTDYDRWQYLFLVNYSDIVLYGNNWDEFKDYYNFYGKGKKETLVRWIAKLNKARTVTHHAEKGPLSKDQVAFVTRVHELVKRHIEQREPVDIKARYLAEDDEVTSVAA
;
A
#
# COMPACT_ATOMS: atom_id res chain seq x y z
N MET A 1 -41.10 24.72 -19.09
CA MET A 1 -40.72 23.30 -19.18
C MET A 1 -39.71 23.14 -20.30
N LEU A 2 -38.72 22.27 -20.14
CA LEU A 2 -37.81 21.91 -21.23
C LEU A 2 -38.59 21.09 -22.27
N GLN A 3 -38.38 21.36 -23.55
CA GLN A 3 -39.01 20.65 -24.67
C GLN A 3 -37.93 20.02 -25.56
N GLY A 4 -38.24 18.89 -26.20
CA GLY A 4 -37.28 18.19 -27.07
C GLY A 4 -36.30 17.29 -26.33
N LEU A 5 -36.70 16.74 -25.18
CA LEU A 5 -36.01 15.67 -24.47
C LEU A 5 -36.70 14.33 -24.78
N LEU A 6 -35.89 13.27 -24.91
CA LEU A 6 -36.33 11.90 -25.18
C LEU A 6 -36.00 11.02 -23.99
N SER A 7 -36.83 10.01 -23.73
CA SER A 7 -36.61 9.01 -22.70
C SER A 7 -37.07 7.62 -23.18
N GLY A 8 -36.69 6.57 -22.45
CA GLY A 8 -37.12 5.20 -22.77
C GLY A 8 -36.71 4.73 -24.16
N ASP A 9 -37.63 4.08 -24.87
CA ASP A 9 -37.36 3.42 -26.16
C ASP A 9 -37.06 4.40 -27.31
N GLU A 10 -37.50 5.67 -27.21
CA GLU A 10 -37.24 6.69 -28.22
C GLU A 10 -35.74 6.98 -28.40
N LEU A 11 -34.99 6.91 -27.28
CA LEU A 11 -33.54 7.08 -27.29
C LEU A 11 -32.84 6.03 -28.14
N LYS A 12 -33.34 4.80 -28.18
CA LYS A 12 -32.73 3.70 -28.96
C LYS A 12 -32.77 3.98 -30.46
N SER A 13 -33.87 4.55 -30.94
CA SER A 13 -34.01 4.93 -32.35
C SER A 13 -32.99 6.00 -32.75
N VAL A 14 -32.87 7.05 -31.93
CA VAL A 14 -31.91 8.14 -32.16
C VAL A 14 -30.48 7.65 -32.04
N TYR A 15 -30.18 6.80 -31.06
CA TYR A 15 -28.87 6.17 -30.90
C TYR A 15 -28.43 5.42 -32.17
N ASN A 16 -29.30 4.60 -32.75
CA ASN A 16 -28.97 3.81 -33.95
C ASN A 16 -28.59 4.69 -35.16
N ALA A 17 -29.10 5.93 -35.23
CA ALA A 17 -28.73 6.91 -36.24
C ALA A 17 -27.45 7.68 -35.88
N ARG A 18 -27.34 8.14 -34.62
CA ARG A 18 -26.19 8.94 -34.14
C ARG A 18 -24.89 8.14 -34.06
N ALA A 19 -24.96 6.85 -33.67
CA ALA A 19 -23.79 5.98 -33.51
C ALA A 19 -23.04 5.66 -34.82
N LYS A 20 -23.62 5.99 -35.99
CA LYS A 20 -22.98 5.81 -37.29
C LYS A 20 -22.11 7.01 -37.62
N ASN A 21 -21.02 6.77 -38.35
CA ASN A 21 -20.12 7.82 -38.86
C ASN A 21 -20.62 8.45 -40.17
N VAL A 22 -21.74 7.96 -40.69
CA VAL A 22 -22.32 8.37 -41.97
C VAL A 22 -23.82 8.62 -41.81
N ASP A 23 -24.33 9.56 -42.58
CA ASP A 23 -25.74 9.62 -42.93
C ASP A 23 -26.07 8.51 -43.92
N GLU A 24 -27.28 7.98 -43.83
CA GLU A 24 -27.77 6.95 -44.75
C GLU A 24 -29.12 7.37 -45.32
N LYS A 25 -29.33 7.09 -46.61
CA LYS A 25 -30.66 7.18 -47.22
C LYS A 25 -30.87 6.09 -48.25
N THR A 26 -32.13 5.82 -48.56
CA THR A 26 -32.52 4.90 -49.63
C THR A 26 -33.18 5.69 -50.74
N VAL A 27 -32.61 5.59 -51.94
CA VAL A 27 -33.15 6.17 -53.15
C VAL A 27 -33.90 5.09 -53.92
N SER A 28 -35.14 5.36 -54.32
CA SER A 28 -35.96 4.47 -55.13
C SER A 28 -36.60 5.23 -56.30
N ALA A 29 -36.90 4.49 -57.36
CA ALA A 29 -37.59 5.03 -58.53
C ALA A 29 -38.42 3.95 -59.24
N ALA A 30 -39.39 4.39 -60.04
CA ALA A 30 -40.32 3.50 -60.75
C ALA A 30 -39.67 2.79 -61.97
N SER A 31 -38.56 3.31 -62.49
CA SER A 31 -37.82 2.73 -63.62
C SER A 31 -36.31 2.76 -63.37
N SER A 32 -35.56 1.90 -64.07
CA SER A 32 -34.10 1.87 -63.99
C SER A 32 -33.45 3.19 -64.42
N GLY A 33 -33.92 3.79 -65.52
CA GLY A 33 -33.40 5.08 -66.01
C GLY A 33 -33.61 6.24 -65.02
N SER A 34 -34.78 6.30 -64.36
CA SER A 34 -35.04 7.32 -63.34
C SER A 34 -34.25 7.08 -62.05
N LEU A 35 -33.96 5.82 -61.71
CA LEU A 35 -33.09 5.49 -60.58
C LEU A 35 -31.65 5.94 -60.84
N SER A 36 -31.11 5.72 -62.04
CA SER A 36 -29.76 6.17 -62.41
C SER A 36 -29.60 7.69 -62.34
N LEU A 37 -30.59 8.45 -62.83
CA LEU A 37 -30.56 9.92 -62.76
C LEU A 37 -30.61 10.44 -61.32
N LYS A 38 -31.43 9.82 -60.45
CA LYS A 38 -31.44 10.18 -59.03
C LYS A 38 -30.12 9.85 -58.35
N ILE A 39 -29.49 8.72 -58.65
CA ILE A 39 -28.18 8.37 -58.06
C ILE A 39 -27.14 9.42 -58.44
N GLN A 40 -27.06 9.82 -59.71
CA GLN A 40 -26.10 10.84 -60.16
C GLN A 40 -26.30 12.20 -59.45
N ALA A 41 -27.56 12.62 -59.26
CA ALA A 41 -27.86 13.84 -58.52
C ALA A 41 -27.37 13.75 -57.06
N GLU A 42 -27.56 12.60 -56.43
CA GLU A 42 -27.16 12.39 -55.04
C GLU A 42 -25.64 12.24 -54.89
N GLU A 43 -24.96 11.65 -55.87
CA GLU A 43 -23.50 11.62 -55.95
C GLU A 43 -22.90 13.02 -56.06
N ALA A 44 -23.55 13.93 -56.81
CA ALA A 44 -23.15 15.33 -56.87
C ALA A 44 -23.29 16.05 -55.50
N ASP A 45 -24.24 15.63 -54.66
CA ASP A 45 -24.44 16.12 -53.29
C ASP A 45 -23.56 15.42 -52.24
N GLY A 46 -22.55 14.67 -52.69
CA GLY A 46 -21.55 14.00 -51.86
C GLY A 46 -21.99 12.65 -51.28
N TRP A 47 -23.07 12.06 -51.78
CA TRP A 47 -23.50 10.71 -51.38
C TRP A 47 -22.76 9.64 -52.19
N THR A 48 -22.47 8.51 -51.56
CA THR A 48 -21.79 7.37 -52.19
C THR A 48 -22.70 6.14 -52.14
N VAL A 49 -22.70 5.34 -53.20
CA VAL A 49 -23.47 4.10 -53.24
C VAL A 49 -22.87 3.08 -52.27
N SER A 50 -23.65 2.69 -51.27
CA SER A 50 -23.25 1.67 -50.27
C SER A 50 -23.76 0.29 -50.63
N LYS A 51 -25.01 0.17 -51.09
CA LYS A 51 -25.62 -1.12 -51.47
C LYS A 51 -26.71 -0.94 -52.51
N SER A 52 -26.67 -1.76 -53.56
CA SER A 52 -27.70 -1.82 -54.60
C SER A 52 -28.67 -2.97 -54.37
N ASN A 53 -29.97 -2.70 -54.42
CA ASN A 53 -31.06 -3.68 -54.36
C ASN A 53 -31.83 -3.69 -55.69
N LYS A 54 -32.76 -4.65 -55.88
CA LYS A 54 -33.55 -4.80 -57.12
C LYS A 54 -34.33 -3.55 -57.58
N ARG A 55 -34.76 -2.69 -56.66
CA ARG A 55 -35.58 -1.49 -56.95
C ARG A 55 -35.15 -0.22 -56.20
N SER A 56 -34.00 -0.28 -55.52
CA SER A 56 -33.51 0.84 -54.71
C SER A 56 -32.01 0.76 -54.51
N VAL A 57 -31.40 1.90 -54.21
CA VAL A 57 -29.99 2.00 -53.84
C VAL A 57 -29.88 2.69 -52.50
N ARG A 58 -29.14 2.08 -51.57
CA ARG A 58 -28.77 2.68 -50.29
C ARG A 58 -27.48 3.46 -50.48
N MET A 59 -27.51 4.72 -50.07
CA MET A 59 -26.40 5.64 -50.20
C MET A 59 -25.97 6.17 -48.83
N THR A 60 -24.68 6.50 -48.71
CA THR A 60 -24.03 6.98 -47.50
C THR A 60 -23.28 8.28 -47.72
N ARG A 61 -23.21 9.16 -46.72
CA ARG A 61 -22.39 10.38 -46.75
C ARG A 61 -21.74 10.59 -45.39
N GLU A 62 -20.46 10.94 -45.36
CA GLU A 62 -19.77 11.23 -44.09
C GLU A 62 -20.42 12.38 -43.33
N LYS A 63 -20.49 12.27 -42.01
CA LYS A 63 -21.02 13.35 -41.18
C LYS A 63 -19.99 14.48 -41.07
N PRO A 64 -20.43 15.76 -41.09
CA PRO A 64 -19.58 16.88 -40.69
C PRO A 64 -18.98 16.66 -39.30
N THR A 65 -17.71 17.04 -39.11
CA THR A 65 -16.94 16.75 -37.89
C THR A 65 -17.55 17.34 -36.62
N ASP A 66 -18.17 18.52 -36.70
CA ASP A 66 -18.94 19.12 -35.59
C ASP A 66 -20.08 18.19 -35.16
N ARG A 67 -20.95 17.82 -36.11
CA ARG A 67 -22.10 16.95 -35.82
C ARG A 67 -21.66 15.57 -35.36
N GLN A 68 -20.58 15.03 -35.91
CA GLN A 68 -20.06 13.74 -35.47
C GLN A 68 -19.59 13.80 -34.01
N LEU A 69 -18.95 14.88 -33.57
CA LEU A 69 -18.57 15.03 -32.17
C LEU A 69 -19.79 15.10 -31.23
N GLU A 70 -20.82 15.87 -31.61
CA GLU A 70 -22.09 15.94 -30.87
C GLU A 70 -22.73 14.54 -30.76
N ASP A 71 -22.81 13.81 -31.87
CA ASP A 71 -23.34 12.45 -31.95
C ASP A 71 -22.51 11.46 -31.13
N ASP A 72 -21.18 11.60 -31.15
CA ASP A 72 -20.25 10.75 -30.43
C ASP A 72 -20.40 10.87 -28.91
N ILE A 73 -20.54 12.11 -28.41
CA ILE A 73 -20.79 12.39 -27.00
C ILE A 73 -22.18 11.90 -26.60
N TRP A 74 -23.20 12.23 -27.40
CA TRP A 74 -24.58 11.81 -27.14
C TRP A 74 -24.68 10.27 -27.09
N ALA A 75 -24.08 9.58 -28.05
CA ALA A 75 -24.06 8.13 -28.13
C ALA A 75 -23.32 7.51 -26.94
N LEU A 76 -22.22 8.12 -26.50
CA LEU A 76 -21.49 7.67 -25.31
C LEU A 76 -22.37 7.80 -24.04
N MET A 77 -23.02 8.95 -23.84
CA MET A 77 -23.93 9.18 -22.71
C MET A 77 -25.10 8.18 -22.72
N TYR A 78 -25.72 7.94 -23.87
CA TYR A 78 -26.76 6.91 -24.00
C TYR A 78 -26.25 5.52 -23.61
N ARG A 79 -25.07 5.10 -24.10
CA ARG A 79 -24.50 3.78 -23.78
C ARG A 79 -24.11 3.64 -22.30
N MET A 80 -23.80 4.75 -21.63
CA MET A 80 -23.58 4.82 -20.18
C MET A 80 -24.91 4.82 -19.39
N GLY A 81 -26.06 4.81 -20.06
CA GLY A 81 -27.36 4.65 -19.42
C GLY A 81 -27.95 5.94 -18.84
N PHE A 82 -27.54 7.12 -19.32
CA PHE A 82 -28.29 8.35 -19.06
C PHE A 82 -29.73 8.16 -19.55
N SER A 83 -30.71 8.48 -18.71
CA SER A 83 -32.11 8.09 -18.91
C SER A 83 -32.91 9.08 -19.75
N GLU A 84 -32.41 10.31 -19.92
CA GLU A 84 -33.05 11.33 -20.73
C GLU A 84 -32.00 12.18 -21.46
N LEU A 85 -32.17 12.38 -22.77
CA LEU A 85 -31.24 13.14 -23.61
C LEU A 85 -31.97 14.04 -24.62
N ASN A 86 -31.30 15.06 -25.16
CA ASN A 86 -31.88 15.91 -26.20
C ASN A 86 -32.17 15.14 -27.51
N ALA A 87 -33.33 15.39 -28.11
CA ALA A 87 -33.83 14.69 -29.29
C ALA A 87 -32.96 14.89 -30.53
N ASP A 88 -32.58 16.15 -30.78
CA ASP A 88 -31.77 16.56 -31.92
C ASP A 88 -30.76 17.65 -31.51
N ARG A 89 -29.95 18.06 -32.48
CA ARG A 89 -28.93 19.10 -32.29
C ARG A 89 -29.50 20.51 -32.11
N ASN A 90 -30.78 20.74 -32.41
CA ASN A 90 -31.45 22.04 -32.31
C ASN A 90 -32.11 22.26 -30.95
N PHE A 91 -31.81 21.41 -29.96
CA PHE A 91 -32.33 21.54 -28.61
C PHE A 91 -32.00 22.90 -28.01
N LYS A 92 -33.05 23.60 -27.58
CA LYS A 92 -32.98 24.97 -27.07
C LYS A 92 -33.60 25.05 -25.69
N ILE A 93 -32.92 25.78 -24.80
CA ILE A 93 -33.44 26.14 -23.50
C ILE A 93 -33.87 27.60 -23.50
N GLN A 94 -35.12 27.84 -23.07
CA GLN A 94 -35.63 29.16 -22.79
C GLN A 94 -35.11 29.61 -21.41
N LEU A 95 -34.23 30.61 -21.38
CA LEU A 95 -33.58 31.09 -20.15
C LEU A 95 -34.48 32.03 -19.32
N ASN A 96 -35.25 32.89 -19.99
CA ASN A 96 -36.29 33.75 -19.40
C ASN A 96 -37.26 34.20 -20.51
N ASP A 97 -38.44 34.73 -20.18
CA ASP A 97 -39.49 35.07 -21.17
C ASP A 97 -39.08 36.12 -22.21
N LYS A 98 -37.98 36.85 -21.99
CA LYS A 98 -37.53 37.96 -22.85
C LYS A 98 -36.24 37.69 -23.62
N ALA A 99 -35.51 36.63 -23.28
CA ALA A 99 -34.25 36.28 -23.90
C ALA A 99 -34.45 35.29 -25.07
N PRO A 100 -33.64 35.36 -26.13
CA PRO A 100 -33.69 34.35 -27.17
C PRO A 100 -33.30 32.97 -26.59
N PRO A 101 -34.01 31.89 -26.98
CA PRO A 101 -33.65 30.55 -26.56
C PRO A 101 -32.20 30.21 -26.94
N ARG A 102 -31.48 29.55 -26.03
CA ARG A 102 -30.08 29.15 -26.24
C ARG A 102 -30.00 27.69 -26.62
N GLN A 103 -29.30 27.41 -27.72
CA GLN A 103 -29.04 26.06 -28.16
C GLN A 103 -27.94 25.42 -27.32
N LEU A 104 -28.16 24.17 -26.92
CA LEU A 104 -27.17 23.31 -26.26
C LEU A 104 -26.93 22.08 -27.12
N ASP A 105 -25.68 21.70 -27.30
CA ASP A 105 -25.31 20.63 -28.23
C ASP A 105 -25.71 19.25 -27.69
N VAL A 106 -25.33 18.96 -26.44
CA VAL A 106 -25.75 17.73 -25.74
C VAL A 106 -26.28 18.04 -24.34
N PHE A 107 -27.45 17.50 -24.06
CA PHE A 107 -28.06 17.45 -22.74
C PHE A 107 -28.28 15.98 -22.37
N ALA A 108 -27.77 15.56 -21.21
CA ALA A 108 -27.97 14.20 -20.72
C ALA A 108 -28.24 14.21 -19.21
N LYS A 109 -29.31 13.53 -18.78
CA LYS A 109 -29.74 13.44 -17.38
C LYS A 109 -29.73 11.98 -16.92
N ASP A 110 -29.24 11.75 -15.70
CA ASP A 110 -29.41 10.49 -14.98
C ASP A 110 -30.27 10.70 -13.71
N GLN A 111 -30.15 9.84 -12.70
CA GLN A 111 -30.91 9.99 -11.46
C GLN A 111 -30.51 11.24 -10.64
N ASP A 112 -29.21 11.55 -10.56
CA ASP A 112 -28.65 12.50 -9.61
C ASP A 112 -27.96 13.69 -10.30
N THR A 113 -27.76 13.62 -11.63
CA THR A 113 -26.91 14.54 -12.38
C THR A 113 -27.50 14.90 -13.74
N VAL A 114 -27.31 16.15 -14.14
CA VAL A 114 -27.47 16.64 -15.51
C VAL A 114 -26.11 17.05 -16.03
N PHE A 115 -25.76 16.55 -17.21
CA PHE A 115 -24.50 16.83 -17.88
C PHE A 115 -24.79 17.58 -19.18
N VAL A 116 -24.29 18.82 -19.27
CA VAL A 116 -24.45 19.70 -20.43
C VAL A 116 -23.10 19.83 -21.13
N VAL A 117 -23.04 19.50 -22.41
CA VAL A 117 -21.80 19.52 -23.19
C VAL A 117 -21.91 20.45 -24.37
N GLU A 118 -20.92 21.34 -24.49
CA GLU A 118 -20.68 22.18 -25.66
C GLU A 118 -19.54 21.59 -26.48
N CYS A 119 -19.69 21.52 -27.80
CA CYS A 119 -18.77 20.82 -28.68
C CYS A 119 -17.96 21.82 -29.52
N THR A 120 -16.67 21.54 -29.71
CA THR A 120 -15.84 22.28 -30.67
C THR A 120 -14.85 21.37 -31.35
N HIS A 121 -14.55 21.66 -32.62
CA HIS A 121 -13.64 20.85 -33.42
C HIS A 121 -12.65 21.73 -34.19
N ALA A 122 -11.56 21.13 -34.64
CA ALA A 122 -10.72 21.65 -35.70
C ALA A 122 -10.69 20.67 -36.87
N LYS A 123 -10.46 21.17 -38.08
CA LYS A 123 -10.34 20.31 -39.27
C LYS A 123 -9.09 19.43 -39.20
N GLU A 124 -7.99 20.00 -38.73
CA GLU A 124 -6.72 19.33 -38.51
C GLU A 124 -6.33 19.44 -37.04
N SER A 125 -5.55 18.47 -36.53
CA SER A 125 -5.08 18.48 -35.16
C SER A 125 -4.19 19.69 -34.90
N GLY A 126 -4.49 20.45 -33.85
CA GLY A 126 -3.64 21.56 -33.45
C GLY A 126 -4.16 22.37 -32.27
N ALA A 127 -3.35 23.33 -31.84
CA ALA A 127 -3.66 24.16 -30.69
C ALA A 127 -4.80 25.16 -31.00
N LYS A 128 -5.94 25.01 -30.34
CA LYS A 128 -7.09 25.92 -30.45
C LYS A 128 -7.52 26.41 -29.07
N SER A 129 -7.88 27.69 -28.99
CA SER A 129 -8.43 28.24 -27.75
C SER A 129 -9.90 27.85 -27.60
N VAL A 130 -10.28 27.48 -26.37
CA VAL A 130 -11.68 27.17 -25.98
C VAL A 130 -12.30 28.27 -25.11
N LYS A 131 -11.57 29.38 -24.91
CA LYS A 131 -12.00 30.52 -24.08
C LYS A 131 -13.42 31.00 -24.41
N ALA A 132 -13.76 31.16 -25.69
CA ALA A 132 -15.09 31.63 -26.08
C ALA A 132 -16.23 30.71 -25.61
N LEU A 133 -15.99 29.40 -25.51
CA LEU A 133 -16.96 28.46 -24.96
C LEU A 133 -17.01 28.51 -23.43
N ILE A 134 -15.87 28.71 -22.76
CA ILE A 134 -15.84 28.96 -21.31
C ILE A 134 -16.68 30.19 -20.97
N ASP A 135 -16.49 31.29 -21.70
CA ASP A 135 -17.24 32.54 -21.54
C ASP A 135 -18.74 32.34 -21.85
N LYS A 136 -19.07 31.59 -22.91
CA LYS A 136 -20.46 31.22 -23.26
C LYS A 136 -21.13 30.44 -22.13
N ILE A 137 -20.47 29.40 -21.61
CA ILE A 137 -20.99 28.57 -20.51
C ILE A 137 -21.18 29.43 -19.25
N GLY A 138 -20.18 30.26 -18.92
CA GLY A 138 -20.28 31.19 -17.79
C GLY A 138 -21.50 32.10 -17.87
N ALA A 139 -21.81 32.61 -19.06
CA ALA A 139 -22.95 33.51 -19.27
C ALA A 139 -24.33 32.82 -19.15
N ILE A 140 -24.44 31.52 -19.44
CA ILE A 140 -25.74 30.80 -19.44
C ILE A 140 -25.94 29.87 -18.24
N ARG A 141 -24.88 29.60 -17.47
CA ARG A 141 -24.84 28.59 -16.40
C ARG A 141 -26.02 28.67 -15.44
N GLU A 142 -26.20 29.82 -14.80
CA GLU A 142 -27.21 30.00 -13.75
C GLU A 142 -28.64 29.85 -14.28
N ASP A 143 -28.89 30.33 -15.50
CA ASP A 143 -30.21 30.24 -16.10
C ASP A 143 -30.53 28.81 -16.56
N VAL A 144 -29.54 28.07 -17.08
CA VAL A 144 -29.69 26.65 -17.39
C VAL A 144 -29.95 25.84 -16.11
N ILE A 145 -29.21 26.09 -15.03
CA ILE A 145 -29.41 25.44 -13.73
C ILE A 145 -30.84 25.69 -13.22
N LYS A 146 -31.31 26.94 -13.27
CA LYS A 146 -32.68 27.29 -12.90
C LYS A 146 -33.70 26.56 -13.78
N ALA A 147 -33.52 26.56 -15.10
CA ALA A 147 -34.43 25.89 -16.04
C ALA A 147 -34.54 24.39 -15.77
N VAL A 148 -33.42 23.72 -15.47
CA VAL A 148 -33.39 22.31 -15.06
C VAL A 148 -34.19 22.09 -13.79
N HIS A 149 -33.93 22.87 -12.73
CA HIS A 149 -34.65 22.73 -11.47
C HIS A 149 -36.13 23.12 -11.56
N SER A 150 -36.49 24.07 -12.43
CA SER A 150 -37.89 24.40 -12.72
C SER A 150 -38.61 23.29 -13.47
N HIS A 151 -37.89 22.52 -14.30
CA HIS A 151 -38.49 21.42 -15.06
C HIS A 151 -38.66 20.14 -14.24
N TYR A 152 -37.63 19.74 -13.49
CA TYR A 152 -37.66 18.50 -12.70
C TYR A 152 -38.08 18.68 -11.24
N GLY A 153 -38.20 19.93 -10.78
CA GLY A 153 -38.39 20.25 -9.37
C GLY A 153 -37.08 20.21 -8.57
N LYS A 154 -37.19 20.53 -7.27
CA LYS A 154 -36.05 20.59 -6.34
C LYS A 154 -35.75 19.26 -5.65
N GLU A 155 -36.77 18.39 -5.52
CA GLU A 155 -36.65 17.09 -4.82
C GLU A 155 -35.61 16.15 -5.41
N PRO A 156 -35.43 16.03 -6.75
CA PRO A 156 -34.39 15.16 -7.31
C PRO A 156 -32.96 15.62 -7.02
N LYS A 157 -32.78 16.84 -6.46
CA LYS A 157 -31.48 17.42 -6.07
C LYS A 157 -30.38 17.28 -7.14
N LEU A 158 -30.77 17.42 -8.41
CA LEU A 158 -29.87 17.22 -9.55
C LEU A 158 -28.66 18.14 -9.48
N LYS A 159 -27.47 17.56 -9.59
CA LYS A 159 -26.25 18.30 -9.82
C LYS A 159 -26.10 18.60 -11.31
N VAL A 160 -26.00 19.86 -11.70
CA VAL A 160 -25.75 20.24 -13.10
C VAL A 160 -24.26 20.45 -13.33
N LYS A 161 -23.65 19.70 -14.25
CA LYS A 161 -22.25 19.82 -14.65
C LYS A 161 -22.16 20.28 -16.11
N PHE A 162 -21.24 21.22 -16.36
CA PHE A 162 -20.93 21.71 -17.69
C PHE A 162 -19.60 21.15 -18.18
N ALA A 163 -19.52 20.84 -19.47
CA ALA A 163 -18.33 20.37 -20.12
C ALA A 163 -18.15 20.95 -21.52
N ILE A 164 -16.92 20.96 -21.98
CA ILE A 164 -16.53 21.23 -23.36
C ILE A 164 -15.95 19.94 -23.93
N ALA A 165 -16.56 19.41 -24.99
CA ALA A 165 -15.98 18.32 -25.77
C ALA A 165 -15.19 18.88 -26.96
N THR A 166 -14.04 18.28 -27.22
CA THR A 166 -13.12 18.70 -28.26
C THR A 166 -12.83 17.58 -29.24
N ARG A 167 -12.61 17.92 -30.52
CA ARG A 167 -12.17 17.01 -31.59
C ARG A 167 -11.02 17.66 -32.35
N ASN A 168 -9.90 16.95 -32.48
CA ASN A 168 -8.67 17.42 -33.13
C ASN A 168 -8.12 18.72 -32.51
N ILE A 169 -8.28 18.92 -31.21
CA ILE A 169 -7.82 20.14 -30.54
C ILE A 169 -6.89 19.80 -29.39
N GLU A 170 -5.69 20.36 -29.44
CA GLU A 170 -4.79 20.43 -28.29
C GLU A 170 -5.15 21.68 -27.48
N THR A 171 -5.86 21.50 -26.37
CA THR A 171 -6.31 22.63 -25.56
C THR A 171 -5.11 23.28 -24.86
N ARG A 172 -4.99 24.60 -24.98
CA ARG A 172 -3.89 25.36 -24.36
C ARG A 172 -3.94 25.22 -22.83
N SER A 173 -2.77 25.09 -22.19
CA SER A 173 -2.66 24.97 -20.73
C SER A 173 -3.36 26.11 -19.97
N ALA A 174 -3.27 27.35 -20.48
CA ALA A 174 -3.97 28.50 -19.90
C ALA A 174 -5.51 28.37 -19.96
N ASP A 175 -6.05 27.76 -21.01
CA ASP A 175 -7.49 27.56 -21.13
C ASP A 175 -7.96 26.34 -20.31
N LEU A 176 -7.12 25.30 -20.16
CA LEU A 176 -7.36 24.20 -19.22
C LEU A 176 -7.46 24.72 -17.78
N GLY A 177 -6.54 25.60 -17.37
CA GLY A 177 -6.59 26.24 -16.05
C GLY A 177 -7.88 27.05 -15.86
N ARG A 178 -8.26 27.88 -16.84
CA ARG A 178 -9.53 28.64 -16.78
C ARG A 178 -10.77 27.75 -16.72
N ALA A 179 -10.79 26.66 -17.49
CA ALA A 179 -11.90 25.71 -17.47
C ALA A 179 -12.01 25.04 -16.10
N HIS A 180 -10.89 24.61 -15.52
CA HIS A 180 -10.80 24.06 -14.18
C HIS A 180 -11.33 25.05 -13.12
N ASP A 181 -10.85 26.30 -13.12
CA ASP A 181 -11.29 27.34 -12.19
C ASP A 181 -12.79 27.65 -12.32
N ALA A 182 -13.33 27.55 -13.54
CA ALA A 182 -14.76 27.70 -13.81
C ALA A 182 -15.59 26.43 -13.51
N GLY A 183 -14.97 25.34 -13.06
CA GLY A 183 -15.63 24.04 -12.86
C GLY A 183 -16.22 23.46 -14.15
N ILE A 184 -15.60 23.72 -15.30
CA ILE A 184 -15.99 23.20 -16.62
C ILE A 184 -15.06 22.05 -16.97
N ALA A 185 -15.64 20.86 -17.18
CA ALA A 185 -14.88 19.71 -17.62
C ALA A 185 -14.43 19.87 -19.08
N VAL A 186 -13.25 19.36 -19.42
CA VAL A 186 -12.79 19.28 -20.82
C VAL A 186 -12.68 17.81 -21.20
N ILE A 187 -13.43 17.40 -22.22
CA ILE A 187 -13.46 16.04 -22.75
C ILE A 187 -12.69 16.03 -24.08
N THR A 188 -11.61 15.27 -24.12
CA THR A 188 -10.73 15.14 -25.30
C THR A 188 -11.07 13.92 -26.15
N ASP A 189 -10.42 13.79 -27.30
CA ASP A 189 -10.51 12.60 -28.15
C ASP A 189 -10.02 11.33 -27.41
N ASP A 190 -8.97 11.47 -26.59
CA ASP A 190 -8.45 10.37 -25.77
C ASP A 190 -9.45 9.95 -24.70
N ASP A 191 -10.11 10.92 -24.05
CA ASP A 191 -11.18 10.62 -23.09
C ASP A 191 -12.35 9.88 -23.76
N LEU A 192 -12.79 10.35 -24.94
CA LEU A 192 -13.85 9.70 -25.71
C LEU A 192 -13.49 8.26 -26.07
N ALA A 193 -12.27 8.03 -26.59
CA ALA A 193 -11.78 6.69 -26.91
C ALA A 193 -11.70 5.81 -25.66
N TYR A 194 -11.23 6.37 -24.54
CA TYR A 194 -11.14 5.68 -23.27
C TYR A 194 -12.51 5.23 -22.77
N PHE A 195 -13.47 6.16 -22.63
CA PHE A 195 -14.79 5.86 -22.09
C PHE A 195 -15.60 4.95 -23.00
N ARG A 196 -15.45 5.03 -24.33
CA ARG A 196 -16.08 4.07 -25.26
C ARG A 196 -15.68 2.63 -24.94
N ARG A 197 -14.38 2.38 -24.74
CA ARG A 197 -13.85 1.06 -24.39
C ARG A 197 -14.26 0.66 -22.97
N LEU A 198 -14.27 1.59 -22.04
CA LEU A 198 -14.74 1.33 -20.67
C LEU A 198 -16.23 0.92 -20.65
N THR A 199 -17.07 1.56 -21.47
CA THR A 199 -18.48 1.20 -21.61
C THR A 199 -18.66 -0.19 -22.23
N ASP A 200 -17.74 -0.66 -23.07
CA ASP A 200 -17.78 -2.06 -23.55
C ASP A 200 -17.63 -3.06 -22.40
N ILE A 201 -16.81 -2.73 -21.41
CA ILE A 201 -16.45 -3.56 -20.25
C ILE A 201 -17.45 -3.44 -19.10
N LEU A 202 -17.87 -2.23 -18.72
CA LEU A 202 -18.70 -1.99 -17.53
C LEU A 202 -20.17 -1.68 -17.85
N LYS A 203 -20.52 -1.56 -19.14
CA LYS A 203 -21.88 -1.16 -19.58
C LYS A 203 -22.29 0.15 -18.92
N VAL A 204 -23.50 0.21 -18.37
CA VAL A 204 -24.06 1.40 -17.73
C VAL A 204 -23.26 1.85 -16.49
N ALA A 205 -22.54 0.95 -15.82
CA ALA A 205 -21.71 1.32 -14.67
C ALA A 205 -20.47 2.16 -15.06
N ALA A 206 -20.11 2.21 -16.35
CA ALA A 206 -19.09 3.15 -16.83
C ALA A 206 -19.48 4.61 -16.54
N ARG A 207 -20.78 4.91 -16.41
CA ARG A 207 -21.27 6.24 -16.01
C ARG A 207 -20.66 6.72 -14.71
N PHE A 208 -20.56 5.85 -13.69
CA PHE A 208 -20.04 6.26 -12.39
C PHE A 208 -18.55 6.58 -12.45
N GLN A 209 -17.80 5.92 -13.32
CA GLN A 209 -16.40 6.24 -13.58
C GLN A 209 -16.25 7.56 -14.36
N PHE A 210 -17.14 7.80 -15.33
CA PHE A 210 -17.21 9.06 -16.06
C PHE A 210 -17.53 10.24 -15.13
N LEU A 211 -18.54 10.08 -14.27
CA LEU A 211 -18.94 11.10 -13.31
C LEU A 211 -17.89 11.28 -12.22
N ALA A 212 -17.25 10.21 -11.74
CA ALA A 212 -16.13 10.31 -10.79
C ALA A 212 -14.99 11.20 -11.31
N ARG A 213 -14.64 11.08 -12.59
CA ARG A 213 -13.60 11.91 -13.23
C ARG A 213 -14.04 13.37 -13.35
N TYR A 214 -15.24 13.62 -13.89
CA TYR A 214 -15.63 14.98 -14.25
C TYR A 214 -16.34 15.76 -13.15
N LEU A 215 -16.76 15.09 -12.07
CA LEU A 215 -17.27 15.68 -10.83
C LEU A 215 -16.33 15.41 -9.65
N GLU A 216 -15.04 15.19 -9.91
CA GLU A 216 -14.06 14.97 -8.84
C GLU A 216 -14.10 16.13 -7.82
N GLY A 217 -14.19 15.77 -6.53
CA GLY A 217 -14.32 16.72 -5.43
C GLY A 217 -15.68 17.41 -5.30
N GLU A 218 -16.59 17.28 -6.27
CA GLU A 218 -17.91 17.92 -6.23
C GLU A 218 -18.93 17.11 -5.45
N LYS A 219 -19.61 17.76 -4.49
CA LYS A 219 -20.71 17.16 -3.74
C LYS A 219 -21.97 17.03 -4.61
N VAL A 220 -22.59 15.86 -4.52
CA VAL A 220 -23.85 15.47 -5.16
C VAL A 220 -24.78 14.96 -4.07
N GLU A 221 -25.78 15.77 -3.70
CA GLU A 221 -26.66 15.45 -2.56
C GLU A 221 -27.44 14.14 -2.74
N GLY A 222 -27.80 13.77 -3.98
CA GLY A 222 -28.47 12.50 -4.31
C GLY A 222 -27.65 11.24 -4.04
N LEU A 223 -26.33 11.38 -3.85
CA LEU A 223 -25.42 10.27 -3.48
C LEU A 223 -25.27 10.08 -1.98
N ARG A 224 -25.80 10.98 -1.16
CA ARG A 224 -25.58 10.94 0.29
C ARG A 224 -26.40 9.81 0.92
N THR A 225 -25.75 8.68 1.15
CA THR A 225 -26.37 7.50 1.77
C THR A 225 -26.01 7.40 3.26
N ARG A 226 -27.00 7.03 4.08
CA ARG A 226 -26.82 6.71 5.51
C ARG A 226 -27.04 5.22 5.71
N VAL A 227 -26.12 4.56 6.39
CA VAL A 227 -26.17 3.11 6.65
C VAL A 227 -25.94 2.83 8.13
N PRO A 228 -26.68 1.89 8.74
CA PRO A 228 -26.30 1.32 10.03
C PRO A 228 -24.94 0.63 9.90
N ALA A 229 -24.02 0.94 10.80
CA ALA A 229 -22.65 0.44 10.74
C ALA A 229 -22.08 0.15 12.13
N THR A 230 -21.15 -0.79 12.16
CA THR A 230 -20.26 -1.03 13.30
C THR A 230 -18.90 -0.45 12.98
N ARG A 231 -18.40 0.45 13.83
CA ARG A 231 -17.06 1.03 13.77
C ARG A 231 -16.11 0.22 14.65
N GLY A 232 -14.94 -0.09 14.13
CA GLY A 232 -13.83 -0.69 14.87
C GLY A 232 -12.49 -0.06 14.50
N ARG A 233 -11.42 -0.50 15.17
CA ARG A 233 -10.06 -0.03 14.94
C ARG A 233 -9.07 -1.18 14.87
N VAL A 234 -8.19 -1.18 13.87
CA VAL A 234 -7.02 -2.07 13.80
C VAL A 234 -5.77 -1.20 13.79
N GLY A 235 -4.97 -1.27 14.86
CA GLY A 235 -3.81 -0.38 15.01
C GLY A 235 -4.23 1.09 15.00
N ARG A 236 -3.74 1.86 14.03
CA ARG A 236 -4.10 3.28 13.85
C ARG A 236 -5.30 3.50 12.92
N THR A 237 -5.77 2.46 12.25
CA THR A 237 -6.75 2.54 11.16
C THR A 237 -8.16 2.28 11.65
N THR A 238 -9.07 3.19 11.33
CA THR A 238 -10.51 3.04 11.56
C THR A 238 -11.14 2.28 10.39
N PHE A 239 -12.05 1.36 10.70
CA PHE A 239 -12.84 0.66 9.69
C PHE A 239 -14.31 0.55 10.13
N TYR A 240 -15.18 0.32 9.16
CA TYR A 240 -16.61 0.20 9.32
C TYR A 240 -17.11 -1.08 8.66
N ASN A 241 -18.05 -1.76 9.29
CA ASN A 241 -18.80 -2.86 8.69
C ASN A 241 -20.27 -2.45 8.57
N PHE A 242 -20.85 -2.57 7.38
CA PHE A 242 -22.25 -2.22 7.13
C PHE A 242 -22.85 -3.01 5.97
N LEU A 243 -24.18 -2.99 5.88
CA LEU A 243 -24.93 -3.48 4.73
C LEU A 243 -25.38 -2.28 3.87
N ILE A 244 -25.32 -2.43 2.55
CA ILE A 244 -25.75 -1.39 1.60
C ILE A 244 -26.35 -2.01 0.34
N SER A 245 -27.21 -1.26 -0.36
CA SER A 245 -27.59 -1.58 -1.73
C SER A 245 -26.35 -1.59 -2.64
N PRO A 246 -26.17 -2.61 -3.49
CA PRO A 246 -25.07 -2.63 -4.46
C PRO A 246 -25.16 -1.47 -5.45
N HIS A 247 -26.37 -1.00 -5.77
CA HIS A 247 -26.60 0.14 -6.65
C HIS A 247 -26.13 1.46 -6.01
N ASP A 248 -26.31 1.62 -4.69
CA ASP A 248 -25.79 2.78 -3.96
C ASP A 248 -24.27 2.75 -3.86
N LEU A 249 -23.69 1.58 -3.59
CA LEU A 249 -22.23 1.44 -3.50
C LEU A 249 -21.57 1.69 -4.86
N LEU A 250 -22.14 1.17 -5.96
CA LEU A 250 -21.62 1.38 -7.32
C LEU A 250 -21.49 2.87 -7.68
N ARG A 251 -22.44 3.71 -7.23
CA ARG A 251 -22.43 5.15 -7.52
C ARG A 251 -21.20 5.84 -6.94
N ILE A 252 -20.73 5.45 -5.76
CA ILE A 252 -19.56 6.07 -5.13
C ILE A 252 -18.24 5.31 -5.39
N SER A 253 -18.31 4.15 -6.04
CA SER A 253 -17.18 3.22 -6.17
C SER A 253 -16.31 3.43 -7.41
N TYR A 254 -15.04 3.05 -7.32
CA TYR A 254 -14.10 2.97 -8.45
C TYR A 254 -13.10 1.81 -8.30
N ILE A 255 -12.48 1.37 -9.39
CA ILE A 255 -11.61 0.18 -9.41
C ILE A 255 -10.13 0.51 -9.69
N SER A 256 -9.83 1.49 -10.55
CA SER A 256 -8.46 1.95 -10.82
C SER A 256 -8.26 3.36 -10.27
N HIS A 257 -7.07 3.68 -9.76
CA HIS A 257 -6.70 5.07 -9.50
C HIS A 257 -6.88 5.86 -10.80
N MET A 258 -7.75 6.87 -10.76
CA MET A 258 -8.11 7.72 -11.89
C MET A 258 -6.92 8.59 -12.29
N GLY A 259 -5.91 8.01 -12.93
CA GLY A 259 -4.85 8.75 -13.60
C GLY A 259 -5.36 9.42 -14.88
N LYS A 260 -4.49 10.23 -15.52
CA LYS A 260 -4.72 10.75 -16.88
C LYS A 260 -5.04 9.56 -17.80
N ALA A 261 -6.16 9.64 -18.53
CA ALA A 261 -6.74 8.56 -19.34
C ALA A 261 -5.70 7.93 -20.26
N SER A 262 -5.06 6.87 -19.77
CA SER A 262 -4.00 6.19 -20.49
C SER A 262 -4.53 4.85 -21.01
N ASN A 263 -3.92 4.33 -22.08
CA ASN A 263 -4.22 2.97 -22.52
C ASN A 263 -3.90 1.93 -21.43
N GLY A 264 -3.03 2.25 -20.45
CA GLY A 264 -2.72 1.41 -19.30
C GLY A 264 -3.92 1.17 -18.40
N ASP A 265 -4.70 2.21 -18.08
CA ASP A 265 -5.86 2.10 -17.19
C ASP A 265 -6.88 1.06 -17.67
N LEU A 266 -7.13 1.03 -19.00
CA LEU A 266 -8.06 0.07 -19.61
C LEU A 266 -7.57 -1.38 -19.55
N GLU A 267 -6.26 -1.60 -19.72
CA GLU A 267 -5.68 -2.92 -19.50
C GLU A 267 -5.84 -3.34 -18.04
N THR A 268 -5.65 -2.42 -17.10
CA THR A 268 -5.89 -2.65 -15.66
C THR A 268 -7.34 -3.07 -15.43
N TYR A 269 -8.32 -2.34 -16.01
CA TYR A 269 -9.74 -2.67 -15.91
C TYR A 269 -10.05 -4.04 -16.51
N GLN A 270 -9.53 -4.39 -17.69
CA GLN A 270 -9.77 -5.71 -18.30
C GLN A 270 -9.18 -6.86 -17.48
N ARG A 271 -8.05 -6.63 -16.81
CA ARG A 271 -7.39 -7.60 -15.93
C ARG A 271 -8.11 -7.75 -14.60
N MET A 272 -8.46 -6.63 -13.96
CA MET A 272 -9.21 -6.58 -12.71
C MET A 272 -10.62 -7.13 -12.92
N VAL A 273 -11.31 -6.72 -13.99
CA VAL A 273 -12.70 -7.04 -14.23
C VAL A 273 -12.90 -7.63 -15.63
N LYS A 274 -13.12 -8.96 -15.69
CA LYS A 274 -13.31 -9.67 -16.94
C LYS A 274 -14.79 -9.63 -17.35
N PRO A 275 -15.15 -9.12 -18.55
CA PRO A 275 -16.54 -9.05 -19.00
C PRO A 275 -17.29 -10.39 -18.95
N ALA A 276 -16.62 -11.49 -19.33
CA ALA A 276 -17.20 -12.83 -19.25
C ALA A 276 -17.58 -13.23 -17.82
N ARG A 277 -16.74 -12.87 -16.83
CA ARG A 277 -16.99 -13.14 -15.41
C ARG A 277 -18.09 -12.23 -14.84
N LEU A 278 -18.16 -10.97 -15.28
CA LEU A 278 -19.28 -10.09 -14.92
C LEU A 278 -20.61 -10.63 -15.43
N LYS A 279 -20.65 -11.10 -16.69
CA LYS A 279 -21.85 -11.70 -17.28
C LYS A 279 -22.28 -12.97 -16.53
N SER A 280 -21.35 -13.85 -16.17
CA SER A 280 -21.68 -15.05 -15.39
C SER A 280 -22.18 -14.72 -13.99
N ILE A 281 -21.59 -13.71 -13.34
CA ILE A 281 -22.02 -13.23 -12.03
C ILE A 281 -23.40 -12.57 -12.11
N GLY A 282 -23.65 -11.77 -13.14
CA GLY A 282 -24.96 -11.17 -13.40
C GLY A 282 -26.05 -12.23 -13.53
N ALA A 283 -25.80 -13.30 -14.29
CA ALA A 283 -26.72 -14.44 -14.39
C ALA A 283 -26.94 -15.14 -13.03
N TYR A 284 -25.86 -15.39 -12.27
CA TYR A 284 -25.97 -15.95 -10.92
C TYR A 284 -26.80 -15.07 -9.97
N ILE A 285 -26.66 -13.75 -10.06
CA ILE A 285 -27.50 -12.80 -9.31
C ILE A 285 -28.95 -12.91 -9.76
N ASP A 286 -29.23 -12.92 -11.06
CA ASP A 286 -30.59 -13.06 -11.60
C ASP A 286 -31.25 -14.37 -11.15
N ASP A 287 -30.48 -15.46 -11.00
CA ASP A 287 -30.93 -16.78 -10.51
C ASP A 287 -31.18 -16.82 -8.98
N GLY A 288 -31.01 -15.69 -8.27
CA GLY A 288 -31.23 -15.59 -6.82
C GLY A 288 -30.01 -15.91 -5.97
N GLY A 289 -28.83 -16.01 -6.58
CA GLY A 289 -27.57 -16.22 -5.88
C GLY A 289 -27.19 -15.07 -4.96
N SER A 290 -26.50 -15.38 -3.86
CA SER A 290 -26.00 -14.40 -2.89
C SER A 290 -24.50 -14.56 -2.65
N PHE A 291 -23.84 -13.49 -2.17
CA PHE A 291 -22.42 -13.48 -1.83
C PHE A 291 -22.25 -13.38 -0.31
N PRO A 292 -21.70 -14.43 0.35
CA PRO A 292 -21.55 -14.42 1.81
C PRO A 292 -20.34 -13.61 2.30
N THR A 293 -19.42 -13.24 1.39
CA THR A 293 -18.18 -12.53 1.70
C THR A 293 -18.31 -11.03 1.50
N ASN A 294 -17.67 -10.25 2.37
CA ASN A 294 -17.66 -8.79 2.28
C ASN A 294 -17.06 -8.29 0.95
N ILE A 295 -17.56 -7.14 0.50
CA ILE A 295 -16.84 -6.26 -0.43
C ILE A 295 -15.92 -5.38 0.42
N VAL A 296 -14.64 -5.33 0.08
CA VAL A 296 -13.66 -4.55 0.84
C VAL A 296 -13.38 -3.26 0.10
N ILE A 297 -13.54 -2.12 0.76
CA ILE A 297 -13.34 -0.80 0.17
C ILE A 297 -12.43 0.09 1.03
N ASN A 298 -11.78 1.06 0.39
CA ASN A 298 -11.16 2.21 1.07
C ASN A 298 -11.92 3.48 0.69
N VAL A 299 -12.50 4.16 1.68
CA VAL A 299 -13.15 5.44 1.47
C VAL A 299 -12.09 6.54 1.56
N LYS A 300 -11.82 7.21 0.44
CA LYS A 300 -10.78 8.24 0.25
C LYS A 300 -11.10 9.58 0.90
N GLN A 301 -11.66 9.55 2.10
CA GLN A 301 -12.01 10.71 2.90
C GLN A 301 -11.77 10.40 4.38
N SER A 302 -11.04 11.29 5.05
CA SER A 302 -10.85 11.23 6.51
C SER A 302 -12.03 11.84 7.26
N ASN A 303 -12.20 11.44 8.52
CA ASN A 303 -13.23 11.90 9.44
C ASN A 303 -14.64 11.63 8.90
N LEU A 304 -14.93 10.37 8.58
CA LEU A 304 -16.27 10.00 8.14
C LEU A 304 -17.29 10.29 9.25
N ASN A 305 -18.45 10.81 8.85
CA ASN A 305 -19.50 11.17 9.80
C ASN A 305 -20.19 9.90 10.32
N PHE A 306 -19.82 9.50 11.53
CA PHE A 306 -20.39 8.36 12.23
C PHE A 306 -21.07 8.80 13.52
N GLN A 307 -22.40 8.72 13.52
CA GLN A 307 -23.22 9.03 14.68
C GLN A 307 -23.32 7.78 15.57
N THR A 308 -22.54 7.77 16.65
CA THR A 308 -22.53 6.65 17.60
C THR A 308 -23.87 6.57 18.32
N GLN A 309 -24.44 5.36 18.38
CA GLN A 309 -25.63 5.04 19.15
C GLN A 309 -25.27 4.26 20.42
N GLU A 310 -24.36 3.30 20.30
CA GLU A 310 -23.94 2.44 21.42
C GLU A 310 -22.44 2.09 21.31
N ASN A 311 -21.80 1.84 22.45
CA ASN A 311 -20.39 1.46 22.53
C ASN A 311 -20.24 0.09 23.18
N PHE A 312 -19.35 -0.73 22.62
CA PHE A 312 -19.01 -2.07 23.06
C PHE A 312 -17.48 -2.20 23.12
N GLY A 313 -16.89 -1.75 24.23
CA GLY A 313 -15.43 -1.70 24.40
C GLY A 313 -14.77 -0.85 23.31
N GLU A 314 -13.88 -1.46 22.53
CA GLU A 314 -13.16 -0.83 21.40
C GLU A 314 -13.99 -0.72 20.10
N THR A 315 -15.25 -1.15 20.12
CA THR A 315 -16.16 -1.05 18.96
C THR A 315 -17.37 -0.19 19.29
N SER A 316 -18.01 0.38 18.25
CA SER A 316 -19.21 1.21 18.40
C SER A 316 -20.23 0.86 17.31
N THR A 317 -21.52 0.89 17.62
CA THR A 317 -22.59 0.83 16.62
C THR A 317 -23.20 2.21 16.40
N GLY A 318 -23.70 2.47 15.20
CA GLY A 318 -24.23 3.78 14.87
C GLY A 318 -24.62 3.93 13.41
N ILE A 319 -24.88 5.18 13.02
CA ILE A 319 -25.23 5.52 11.63
C ILE A 319 -24.03 6.18 10.96
N LEU A 320 -23.48 5.51 9.93
CA LEU A 320 -22.44 6.05 9.06
C LEU A 320 -23.09 6.82 7.91
N THR A 321 -22.63 8.04 7.66
CA THR A 321 -22.97 8.80 6.45
C THR A 321 -21.83 8.69 5.46
N LEU A 322 -22.08 8.05 4.31
CA LEU A 322 -21.12 7.92 3.23
C LEU A 322 -20.94 9.25 2.48
N PRO A 323 -19.78 9.49 1.86
CA PRO A 323 -19.55 10.69 1.06
C PRO A 323 -20.55 10.80 -0.08
N GLY A 324 -21.21 11.96 -0.20
CA GLY A 324 -22.08 12.28 -1.34
C GLY A 324 -21.24 12.73 -2.55
N GLN A 325 -20.28 11.92 -2.98
CA GLN A 325 -19.35 12.23 -4.07
C GLN A 325 -19.04 10.97 -4.87
N TYR A 326 -19.03 11.09 -6.20
CA TYR A 326 -18.58 10.01 -7.09
C TYR A 326 -17.10 9.70 -6.86
N GLY A 327 -16.69 8.44 -7.04
CA GLY A 327 -15.27 8.05 -7.01
C GLY A 327 -14.58 8.14 -5.64
N THR A 328 -15.33 8.07 -4.54
CA THR A 328 -14.76 8.16 -3.19
C THR A 328 -14.46 6.81 -2.55
N ALA A 329 -15.07 5.71 -3.01
CA ALA A 329 -14.84 4.37 -2.50
C ALA A 329 -14.00 3.54 -3.47
N TRP A 330 -12.73 3.29 -3.15
CA TRP A 330 -11.93 2.34 -3.93
C TRP A 330 -12.32 0.92 -3.57
N VAL A 331 -12.58 0.07 -4.58
CA VAL A 331 -12.90 -1.34 -4.37
C VAL A 331 -11.62 -2.16 -4.37
N ILE A 332 -11.27 -2.69 -3.20
CA ILE A 332 -10.05 -3.47 -2.94
C ILE A 332 -10.29 -4.95 -3.26
N ASP A 333 -11.45 -5.46 -2.85
CA ASP A 333 -11.89 -6.81 -3.17
C ASP A 333 -13.40 -6.85 -3.40
N GLY A 334 -13.83 -7.82 -4.22
CA GLY A 334 -15.23 -8.01 -4.58
C GLY A 334 -15.64 -7.20 -5.81
N GLN A 335 -14.70 -6.68 -6.59
CA GLN A 335 -14.96 -5.93 -7.82
C GLN A 335 -15.89 -6.66 -8.80
N HIS A 336 -15.67 -7.95 -9.11
CA HIS A 336 -16.59 -8.68 -10.01
C HIS A 336 -17.97 -8.88 -9.38
N ARG A 337 -18.06 -9.02 -8.05
CA ARG A 337 -19.33 -9.17 -7.33
C ARG A 337 -20.15 -7.88 -7.41
N LEU A 338 -19.52 -6.75 -7.10
CA LEU A 338 -20.17 -5.43 -7.15
C LEU A 338 -20.57 -5.04 -8.57
N TYR A 339 -19.63 -5.10 -9.53
CA TYR A 339 -19.90 -4.73 -10.92
C TYR A 339 -20.75 -5.79 -11.68
N GLY A 340 -20.93 -6.98 -11.10
CA GLY A 340 -21.87 -7.98 -11.60
C GLY A 340 -23.32 -7.49 -11.58
N TYR A 341 -23.68 -6.61 -10.65
CA TYR A 341 -25.01 -5.99 -10.61
C TYR A 341 -25.28 -5.07 -11.82
N ALA A 342 -24.24 -4.56 -12.49
CA ALA A 342 -24.40 -3.80 -13.74
C ALA A 342 -24.71 -4.72 -14.95
N TYR A 343 -24.53 -6.03 -14.79
CA TYR A 343 -24.80 -7.07 -15.79
C TYR A 343 -26.06 -7.89 -15.48
N ALA A 344 -26.58 -7.78 -14.25
CA ALA A 344 -27.83 -8.38 -13.84
C ALA A 344 -29.02 -7.61 -14.42
N ASN A 345 -30.10 -8.31 -14.79
CA ASN A 345 -31.32 -7.68 -15.33
C ASN A 345 -32.25 -7.23 -14.21
N ARG A 346 -31.72 -6.40 -13.30
CA ARG A 346 -32.44 -5.91 -12.13
C ARG A 346 -32.69 -4.42 -12.22
N ASP A 347 -33.93 -4.03 -11.95
CA ASP A 347 -34.33 -2.63 -11.83
C ASP A 347 -33.79 -2.08 -10.49
N PRO A 348 -32.85 -1.11 -10.50
CA PRO A 348 -32.26 -0.56 -9.27
C PRO A 348 -33.30 0.02 -8.31
N SER A 349 -34.47 0.46 -8.80
CA SER A 349 -35.55 1.02 -7.98
C SER A 349 -36.38 -0.05 -7.25
N LYS A 350 -36.27 -1.31 -7.67
CA LYS A 350 -37.05 -2.45 -7.13
C LYS A 350 -36.17 -3.53 -6.50
N ASP A 351 -34.86 -3.52 -6.78
CA ASP A 351 -33.92 -4.49 -6.23
C ASP A 351 -33.68 -4.23 -4.74
N GLN A 352 -34.04 -5.20 -3.90
CA GLN A 352 -33.88 -5.15 -2.45
C GLN A 352 -32.59 -5.84 -1.96
N SER A 353 -31.69 -6.18 -2.88
CA SER A 353 -30.42 -6.82 -2.53
C SER A 353 -29.58 -5.93 -1.61
N VAL A 354 -28.96 -6.56 -0.62
CA VAL A 354 -27.97 -5.94 0.24
C VAL A 354 -26.69 -6.74 0.22
N ILE A 355 -25.56 -6.03 0.24
CA ILE A 355 -24.22 -6.61 0.28
C ILE A 355 -23.52 -6.18 1.57
N SER A 356 -22.70 -7.06 2.13
CA SER A 356 -21.85 -6.71 3.28
C SER A 356 -20.58 -6.02 2.80
N VAL A 357 -20.22 -4.93 3.48
CA VAL A 357 -19.08 -4.09 3.14
C VAL A 357 -18.18 -3.91 4.36
N LEU A 358 -16.88 -4.11 4.15
CA LEU A 358 -15.83 -3.71 5.08
C LEU A 358 -15.11 -2.49 4.50
N ALA A 359 -15.34 -1.33 5.10
CA ALA A 359 -14.84 -0.05 4.62
C ALA A 359 -13.75 0.51 5.53
N TYR A 360 -12.55 0.68 4.99
CA TYR A 360 -11.46 1.38 5.67
C TYR A 360 -11.56 2.89 5.46
N GLU A 361 -11.19 3.67 6.48
CA GLU A 361 -11.15 5.12 6.40
C GLU A 361 -9.78 5.62 5.95
N ASN A 362 -9.72 6.15 4.72
CA ASN A 362 -8.60 6.84 4.11
C ASN A 362 -7.23 6.21 4.42
N ILE A 363 -7.10 4.89 4.22
CA ILE A 363 -5.80 4.24 4.42
C ILE A 363 -4.78 4.76 3.37
N PRO A 364 -3.50 4.87 3.76
CA PRO A 364 -2.42 5.22 2.85
C PRO A 364 -2.40 4.33 1.61
N ILE A 365 -1.95 4.88 0.49
CA ILE A 365 -1.95 4.18 -0.81
C ILE A 365 -1.12 2.88 -0.75
N ARG A 366 -0.06 2.87 0.04
CA ARG A 366 0.80 1.68 0.20
C ARG A 366 0.08 0.55 0.92
N ASP A 367 -0.65 0.87 1.97
CA ASP A 367 -1.42 -0.10 2.74
C ASP A 367 -2.58 -0.65 1.89
N GLU A 368 -3.18 0.21 1.05
CA GLU A 368 -4.16 -0.18 0.03
C GLU A 368 -3.61 -1.25 -0.91
N ILE A 369 -2.45 -0.99 -1.50
CA ILE A 369 -1.82 -1.90 -2.45
C ILE A 369 -1.45 -3.20 -1.75
N GLN A 370 -0.87 -3.10 -0.55
CA GLN A 370 -0.52 -4.28 0.24
C GLN A 370 -1.77 -5.12 0.56
N MET A 371 -2.87 -4.49 0.97
CA MET A 371 -4.10 -5.21 1.29
C MET A 371 -4.75 -5.82 0.05
N PHE A 372 -4.74 -5.13 -1.09
CA PHE A 372 -5.14 -5.69 -2.38
C PHE A 372 -4.33 -6.94 -2.72
N VAL A 373 -3.01 -6.88 -2.54
CA VAL A 373 -2.10 -8.01 -2.76
C VAL A 373 -2.43 -9.15 -1.80
N ASP A 374 -2.50 -8.89 -0.49
CA ASP A 374 -2.69 -9.92 0.54
C ASP A 374 -4.00 -10.67 0.36
N ILE A 375 -5.11 -9.95 0.08
CA ILE A 375 -6.42 -10.57 -0.13
C ILE A 375 -6.42 -11.45 -1.37
N ASN A 376 -5.87 -10.97 -2.49
CA ASN A 376 -5.94 -11.70 -3.75
C ASN A 376 -4.92 -12.84 -3.82
N THR A 377 -3.74 -12.73 -3.19
CA THR A 377 -2.70 -13.77 -3.23
C THR A 377 -3.15 -15.09 -2.61
N GLN A 378 -4.06 -15.07 -1.63
CA GLN A 378 -4.61 -16.29 -1.03
C GLN A 378 -5.75 -16.93 -1.84
N GLN A 379 -6.42 -16.19 -2.72
CA GLN A 379 -7.60 -16.67 -3.47
C GLN A 379 -7.30 -16.98 -4.94
N VAL A 380 -6.46 -16.19 -5.63
CA VAL A 380 -5.89 -16.44 -6.97
C VAL A 380 -4.62 -15.58 -7.14
N LYS A 381 -3.46 -16.19 -7.47
CA LYS A 381 -2.19 -15.46 -7.73
C LYS A 381 -2.40 -14.27 -8.69
N VAL A 382 -2.32 -13.04 -8.19
CA VAL A 382 -2.27 -11.82 -9.02
C VAL A 382 -0.91 -11.74 -9.71
N SER A 383 -0.76 -11.02 -10.82
CA SER A 383 0.54 -10.94 -11.50
C SER A 383 1.42 -9.79 -10.98
N ARG A 384 2.76 -9.91 -11.08
CA ARG A 384 3.75 -8.83 -10.82
C ARG A 384 3.41 -7.55 -11.60
N ASN A 385 2.91 -7.72 -12.81
CA ASN A 385 2.56 -6.61 -13.68
C ASN A 385 1.40 -5.79 -13.09
N LEU A 386 0.43 -6.41 -12.40
CA LEU A 386 -0.71 -5.67 -11.84
C LEU A 386 -0.30 -4.74 -10.68
N VAL A 387 0.62 -5.17 -9.81
CA VAL A 387 1.13 -4.29 -8.74
C VAL A 387 1.98 -3.16 -9.32
N ASN A 388 2.83 -3.47 -10.29
CA ASN A 388 3.60 -2.45 -10.99
C ASN A 388 2.68 -1.43 -11.68
N GLU A 389 1.56 -1.89 -12.23
CA GLU A 389 0.56 -1.08 -12.92
C GLU A 389 -0.25 -0.19 -11.94
N ILE A 390 -0.71 -0.74 -10.81
CA ILE A 390 -1.39 0.05 -9.77
C ILE A 390 -0.47 1.17 -9.27
N VAL A 391 0.80 0.86 -9.01
CA VAL A 391 1.80 1.84 -8.57
C VAL A 391 2.17 2.83 -9.70
N SER A 392 2.20 2.39 -10.96
CA SER A 392 2.43 3.28 -12.11
C SER A 392 1.25 4.19 -12.39
N ASN A 393 0.04 3.83 -11.95
CA ASN A 393 -1.15 4.68 -12.06
C ASN A 393 -1.27 5.69 -10.91
N LEU A 394 -0.45 5.56 -9.85
CA LEU A 394 -0.42 6.55 -8.78
C LEU A 394 0.04 7.89 -9.32
N ASP A 395 -0.75 8.93 -9.13
CA ASP A 395 -0.45 10.25 -9.65
C ASP A 395 0.70 10.90 -8.83
N VAL A 396 1.87 11.01 -9.45
CA VAL A 396 3.03 11.72 -8.88
C VAL A 396 2.95 13.22 -9.05
N GLU A 397 1.93 13.72 -9.74
CA GLU A 397 1.59 15.14 -9.87
C GLU A 397 0.37 15.52 -9.02
N HIS A 398 -0.16 14.58 -8.20
CA HIS A 398 -1.39 14.76 -7.42
C HIS A 398 -1.36 16.05 -6.58
N GLU A 399 -2.47 16.80 -6.55
CA GLU A 399 -2.55 18.10 -5.88
C GLU A 399 -2.22 18.00 -4.38
N ASP A 400 -2.76 17.01 -3.67
CA ASP A 400 -2.38 16.68 -2.28
C ASP A 400 -0.89 16.27 -2.16
N PRO A 401 -0.05 17.03 -1.42
CA PRO A 401 1.37 16.74 -1.27
C PRO A 401 1.67 15.40 -0.58
N GLY A 402 0.80 14.93 0.30
CA GLY A 402 0.96 13.66 1.01
C GLY A 402 0.83 12.47 0.07
N ARG A 403 -0.27 12.41 -0.68
CA ARG A 403 -0.51 11.39 -1.71
C ARG A 403 0.58 11.40 -2.78
N ARG A 404 1.03 12.59 -3.18
CA ARG A 404 2.14 12.75 -4.11
C ARG A 404 3.44 12.13 -3.58
N LEU A 405 3.81 12.45 -2.34
CA LEU A 405 5.01 11.89 -1.69
C LEU A 405 4.91 10.36 -1.54
N GLU A 406 3.74 9.84 -1.17
CA GLU A 406 3.47 8.41 -1.09
C GLU A 406 3.71 7.71 -2.43
N ALA A 407 3.16 8.28 -3.52
CA ALA A 407 3.31 7.80 -4.89
C ALA A 407 4.78 7.80 -5.34
N ILE A 408 5.53 8.87 -5.07
CA ILE A 408 6.96 8.98 -5.44
C ILE A 408 7.78 7.90 -4.72
N CYS A 409 7.56 7.66 -3.43
CA CYS A 409 8.28 6.62 -2.69
C CYS A 409 7.96 5.20 -3.23
N ALA A 410 6.68 4.90 -3.51
CA ALA A 410 6.27 3.61 -4.05
C ALA A 410 6.87 3.37 -5.45
N ARG A 411 6.83 4.38 -6.33
CA ARG A 411 7.45 4.30 -7.66
C ARG A 411 8.97 4.18 -7.60
N THR A 412 9.64 4.84 -6.64
CA THR A 412 11.10 4.70 -6.43
C THR A 412 11.46 3.25 -6.10
N ALA A 413 10.73 2.63 -5.16
CA ALA A 413 10.96 1.22 -4.79
C ALA A 413 10.77 0.26 -5.99
N LEU A 414 9.78 0.48 -6.85
CA LEU A 414 9.62 -0.31 -8.08
C LEU A 414 10.69 -0.04 -9.15
N ARG A 415 11.14 1.20 -9.29
CA ARG A 415 12.26 1.53 -10.19
C ARG A 415 13.54 0.84 -9.73
N LEU A 416 13.78 0.74 -8.42
CA LEU A 416 14.90 -0.05 -7.88
C LEU A 416 14.78 -1.54 -8.22
N ASP A 417 13.59 -2.12 -8.21
CA ASP A 417 13.38 -3.53 -8.54
C ASP A 417 13.51 -3.84 -10.06
N SER A 418 13.27 -2.86 -10.92
CA SER A 418 13.34 -3.01 -12.38
C SER A 418 14.66 -2.52 -13.00
N SER A 419 15.36 -1.60 -12.34
CA SER A 419 16.61 -1.02 -12.83
C SER A 419 17.73 -2.06 -12.97
N LYS A 420 18.43 -2.04 -14.10
CA LYS A 420 19.60 -2.90 -14.34
C LYS A 420 20.79 -2.55 -13.44
N LYS A 421 20.88 -1.30 -12.99
CA LYS A 421 21.96 -0.77 -12.14
C LYS A 421 21.72 -1.01 -10.64
N SER A 422 20.59 -1.61 -10.27
CA SER A 422 20.21 -1.78 -8.86
C SER A 422 20.55 -3.18 -8.36
N SER A 423 21.26 -3.26 -7.23
CA SER A 423 21.55 -4.53 -6.53
C SER A 423 20.33 -5.20 -5.90
N VAL A 424 19.18 -4.50 -5.85
CA VAL A 424 17.88 -5.08 -5.42
C VAL A 424 16.97 -5.49 -6.58
N LYS A 425 17.50 -5.46 -7.82
CA LYS A 425 16.74 -5.83 -9.02
C LYS A 425 16.14 -7.23 -8.91
N GLY A 426 14.83 -7.32 -9.13
CA GLY A 426 14.08 -8.58 -9.17
C GLY A 426 13.97 -9.29 -7.82
N ARG A 427 14.25 -8.59 -6.72
CA ARG A 427 14.19 -9.12 -5.34
C ARG A 427 12.91 -8.73 -4.61
N ILE A 428 12.15 -7.75 -5.11
CA ILE A 428 10.84 -7.41 -4.53
C ILE A 428 9.84 -8.51 -4.91
N LEU A 429 9.27 -9.12 -3.88
CA LEU A 429 8.16 -10.05 -4.01
C LEU A 429 6.98 -9.29 -4.58
N THR A 430 6.62 -9.69 -5.78
CA THR A 430 5.51 -9.15 -6.55
C THR A 430 4.61 -10.33 -6.91
N VAL A 431 3.33 -10.07 -7.12
CA VAL A 431 2.28 -11.07 -6.83
C VAL A 431 2.32 -12.34 -7.71
N ALA A 432 3.03 -12.31 -8.85
CA ALA A 432 3.19 -13.46 -9.75
C ALA A 432 4.21 -14.50 -9.27
N GLN A 433 5.10 -14.15 -8.33
CA GLN A 433 6.35 -14.87 -8.12
C GLN A 433 6.35 -15.59 -6.76
N ASP A 434 6.85 -16.81 -6.73
CA ASP A 434 7.02 -17.54 -5.46
C ASP A 434 8.12 -16.88 -4.63
N LYS A 435 7.83 -16.71 -3.34
CA LYS A 435 8.83 -16.24 -2.36
C LYS A 435 9.96 -17.25 -2.29
N ASN A 436 11.19 -16.76 -2.34
CA ASN A 436 12.39 -17.54 -2.08
C ASN A 436 13.43 -16.65 -1.40
N ASN A 437 14.58 -17.23 -1.05
CA ASN A 437 15.61 -16.51 -0.30
C ASN A 437 16.16 -15.29 -1.02
N PHE A 438 16.17 -15.29 -2.36
CA PHE A 438 16.58 -14.16 -3.18
C PHE A 438 15.48 -13.09 -3.32
N ARG A 439 14.22 -13.53 -3.47
CA ARG A 439 13.01 -12.69 -3.62
C ARG A 439 12.26 -12.57 -2.29
N CYS A 440 12.91 -11.93 -1.33
CA CYS A 440 12.43 -11.83 0.04
C CYS A 440 11.99 -10.41 0.46
N LEU A 441 12.07 -9.42 -0.44
CA LEU A 441 11.75 -8.03 -0.14
C LEU A 441 10.26 -7.73 -0.42
N THR A 442 9.69 -6.71 0.22
CA THR A 442 8.34 -6.22 -0.11
C THR A 442 8.38 -4.76 -0.55
N LEU A 443 7.45 -4.38 -1.43
CA LEU A 443 7.30 -3.00 -1.90
C LEU A 443 7.12 -2.04 -0.72
N THR A 444 6.22 -2.39 0.19
CA THR A 444 5.86 -1.61 1.38
C THR A 444 7.05 -1.36 2.29
N SER A 445 7.88 -2.39 2.55
CA SER A 445 9.06 -2.25 3.41
C SER A 445 10.07 -1.22 2.88
N LEU A 446 10.34 -1.23 1.57
CA LEU A 446 11.24 -0.28 0.93
C LEU A 446 10.60 1.12 0.85
N ALA A 447 9.36 1.21 0.40
CA ALA A 447 8.66 2.49 0.29
C ALA A 447 8.52 3.19 1.66
N ASP A 448 8.23 2.44 2.72
CA ASP A 448 8.17 2.95 4.09
C ASP A 448 9.53 3.32 4.64
N GLY A 449 10.57 2.55 4.32
CA GLY A 449 11.94 2.91 4.67
C GLY A 449 12.36 4.24 4.02
N ILE A 450 11.94 4.50 2.78
CA ILE A 450 12.23 5.76 2.08
C ILE A 450 11.45 6.92 2.71
N TYR A 451 10.16 6.71 2.97
CA TYR A 451 9.24 7.73 3.51
C TYR A 451 9.52 8.07 4.96
N GLY A 452 9.63 7.08 5.83
CA GLY A 452 9.81 7.27 7.27
C GLY A 452 11.15 7.91 7.65
N ASN A 453 12.10 7.98 6.72
CA ASN A 453 13.40 8.62 6.90
C ASN A 453 13.50 10.00 6.21
N ASP A 454 12.38 10.52 5.69
CA ASP A 454 12.32 11.80 4.95
C ASP A 454 13.37 11.89 3.83
N LEU A 455 13.69 10.77 3.15
CA LEU A 455 14.76 10.74 2.16
C LEU A 455 14.39 11.53 0.90
N ILE A 456 13.15 11.37 0.42
CA ILE A 456 12.63 12.18 -0.70
C ILE A 456 12.15 13.55 -0.22
N GLY A 457 11.54 13.61 0.96
CA GLY A 457 11.03 14.83 1.55
C GLY A 457 9.97 14.57 2.60
N LYS A 458 9.40 15.64 3.13
CA LYS A 458 8.32 15.60 4.13
C LYS A 458 7.25 16.63 3.82
N VAL A 459 6.00 16.32 4.15
CA VAL A 459 4.90 17.28 4.00
C VAL A 459 5.04 18.36 5.08
N GLY A 460 5.04 19.63 4.65
CA GLY A 460 5.17 20.77 5.54
C GLY A 460 4.65 22.04 4.90
N ARG A 461 4.61 23.15 5.64
CA ARG A 461 4.25 24.45 5.04
C ARG A 461 5.47 25.15 4.48
N SER A 462 5.32 25.81 3.33
CA SER A 462 6.39 26.63 2.74
C SER A 462 6.84 27.80 3.64
N SER A 463 5.94 28.29 4.49
CA SER A 463 6.19 29.31 5.52
C SER A 463 5.12 29.18 6.61
N LYS A 464 5.18 29.99 7.70
CA LYS A 464 4.18 29.93 8.78
C LYS A 464 2.71 30.01 8.28
N SER A 465 2.48 30.78 7.22
CA SER A 465 1.16 30.96 6.56
C SER A 465 1.12 30.46 5.11
N GLY A 466 2.18 29.82 4.62
CA GLY A 466 2.28 29.34 3.25
C GLY A 466 1.49 28.05 2.98
N PRO A 467 1.35 27.66 1.71
CA PRO A 467 0.68 26.42 1.33
C PRO A 467 1.43 25.20 1.87
N VAL A 468 0.70 24.10 2.05
CA VAL A 468 1.28 22.79 2.35
C VAL A 468 1.94 22.29 1.06
N ILE A 469 3.22 21.95 1.15
CA ILE A 469 4.06 21.46 0.07
C ILE A 469 4.90 20.27 0.55
N ILE A 470 5.58 19.60 -0.39
CA ILE A 470 6.66 18.69 -0.02
C ILE A 470 7.89 19.56 0.24
N LEU A 471 8.48 19.50 1.43
CA LEU A 471 9.80 20.04 1.69
C LEU A 471 10.83 19.01 1.21
N PRO A 472 11.75 19.36 0.30
CA PRO A 472 12.58 18.38 -0.37
C PRO A 472 13.59 17.80 0.62
N GLY A 473 13.68 16.48 0.62
CA GLY A 473 14.66 15.71 1.37
C GLY A 473 15.98 15.63 0.60
N PRO A 474 17.00 14.95 1.17
CA PRO A 474 18.32 14.89 0.56
C PRO A 474 18.35 14.17 -0.80
N LEU A 475 17.43 13.24 -1.04
CA LEU A 475 17.26 12.56 -2.33
C LEU A 475 16.20 13.22 -3.21
N GLY A 476 15.59 14.30 -2.73
CA GLY A 476 14.70 15.15 -3.51
C GLY A 476 15.47 15.98 -4.54
N GLU A 477 14.78 16.35 -5.62
CA GLU A 477 15.25 17.38 -6.55
C GLU A 477 14.75 18.76 -6.06
N ALA A 478 15.58 19.80 -6.17
CA ALA A 478 15.35 21.10 -5.56
C ALA A 478 14.13 21.85 -6.15
N GLY A 479 13.91 21.71 -7.45
CA GLY A 479 12.73 22.19 -8.18
C GLY A 479 11.46 21.36 -7.95
N GLN A 480 11.56 20.25 -7.22
CA GLN A 480 10.45 19.36 -6.86
C GLN A 480 9.71 18.79 -8.07
N ILE A 481 10.41 18.63 -9.20
CA ILE A 481 9.83 18.00 -10.38
C ILE A 481 9.73 16.49 -10.09
N PRO A 482 8.52 15.89 -10.10
CA PRO A 482 8.34 14.52 -9.61
C PRO A 482 9.21 13.47 -10.33
N ASN A 483 9.33 13.57 -11.65
CA ASN A 483 10.14 12.63 -12.44
C ASN A 483 11.64 12.76 -12.16
N LEU A 484 12.16 13.99 -12.00
CA LEU A 484 13.57 14.20 -11.65
C LEU A 484 13.87 13.73 -10.22
N THR A 485 12.92 13.95 -9.30
CA THR A 485 13.00 13.42 -7.93
C THR A 485 13.05 11.89 -7.94
N LEU A 486 12.21 11.23 -8.76
CA LEU A 486 12.25 9.77 -8.92
C LEU A 486 13.59 9.28 -9.46
N GLU A 487 14.17 9.97 -10.43
CA GLU A 487 15.48 9.63 -11.02
C GLU A 487 16.60 9.75 -9.99
N LYS A 488 16.73 10.93 -9.36
CA LYS A 488 17.74 11.19 -8.34
C LYS A 488 17.66 10.19 -7.18
N ALA A 489 16.45 9.93 -6.66
CA ALA A 489 16.25 8.99 -5.56
C ALA A 489 16.59 7.54 -5.97
N THR A 490 16.18 7.10 -7.16
CA THR A 490 16.47 5.75 -7.65
C THR A 490 17.97 5.54 -7.86
N GLU A 491 18.66 6.52 -8.45
CA GLU A 491 20.08 6.43 -8.74
C GLU A 491 20.90 6.45 -7.45
N THR A 492 20.60 7.38 -6.53
CA THR A 492 21.32 7.48 -5.25
C THR A 492 21.17 6.19 -4.42
N LEU A 493 19.95 5.64 -4.33
CA LEU A 493 19.71 4.40 -3.58
C LEU A 493 20.35 3.18 -4.25
N SER A 494 20.39 3.13 -5.58
CA SER A 494 21.10 2.06 -6.31
C SER A 494 22.60 2.08 -5.97
N LEU A 495 23.23 3.25 -6.09
CA LEU A 495 24.64 3.45 -5.77
C LEU A 495 24.96 3.18 -4.29
N TYR A 496 24.08 3.61 -3.38
CA TYR A 496 24.25 3.38 -1.94
C TYR A 496 24.16 1.90 -1.57
N PHE A 497 23.17 1.16 -2.08
CA PHE A 497 23.08 -0.28 -1.83
C PHE A 497 24.26 -1.05 -2.44
N ASP A 498 24.78 -0.59 -3.58
CA ASP A 498 25.96 -1.18 -4.22
C ASP A 498 27.25 -1.05 -3.38
N LEU A 499 27.33 -0.08 -2.46
CA LEU A 499 28.41 -0.01 -1.46
C LEU A 499 28.51 -1.27 -0.61
N PHE A 500 27.38 -1.94 -0.38
CA PHE A 500 27.32 -3.20 0.35
C PHE A 500 27.30 -4.39 -0.60
N ALA A 501 26.45 -4.35 -1.63
CA ALA A 501 26.21 -5.49 -2.52
C ALA A 501 27.44 -5.88 -3.35
N GLY A 502 28.29 -4.93 -3.71
CA GLY A 502 29.53 -5.20 -4.45
C GLY A 502 30.53 -5.98 -3.60
N PRO A 503 31.06 -5.40 -2.50
CA PRO A 503 32.05 -6.07 -1.64
C PRO A 503 31.50 -7.33 -0.92
N LEU A 504 30.23 -7.32 -0.53
CA LEU A 504 29.59 -8.41 0.22
C LEU A 504 28.69 -9.27 -0.69
N SER A 505 29.12 -9.56 -1.91
CA SER A 505 28.26 -10.19 -2.93
C SER A 505 27.66 -11.53 -2.50
N GLU A 506 28.42 -12.38 -1.80
CA GLU A 506 27.92 -13.67 -1.29
C GLU A 506 26.88 -13.47 -0.19
N HIS A 507 27.14 -12.60 0.79
CA HIS A 507 26.17 -12.26 1.84
C HIS A 507 24.90 -11.61 1.28
N TRP A 508 25.05 -10.74 0.27
CA TRP A 508 23.93 -10.06 -0.37
C TRP A 508 23.05 -11.03 -1.18
N LYS A 509 23.65 -12.05 -1.83
CA LYS A 509 22.93 -13.12 -2.55
C LYS A 509 22.12 -14.02 -1.61
N LEU A 510 22.57 -14.24 -0.38
CA LEU A 510 21.85 -15.07 0.59
C LEU A 510 20.43 -14.54 0.88
N GLY A 511 20.23 -13.21 0.85
CA GLY A 511 18.93 -12.60 1.12
C GLY A 511 18.37 -13.06 2.48
N ASP A 512 17.20 -13.70 2.50
CA ASP A 512 16.61 -14.22 3.74
C ASP A 512 17.06 -15.65 4.16
N ALA A 513 17.98 -16.28 3.39
CA ALA A 513 18.58 -17.57 3.74
C ALA A 513 19.33 -17.51 5.09
N LYS A 514 19.64 -18.69 5.65
CA LYS A 514 20.47 -18.81 6.86
C LYS A 514 21.83 -18.14 6.62
N GLY A 515 22.19 -17.21 7.50
CA GLY A 515 23.42 -16.40 7.37
C GLY A 515 23.29 -15.16 6.50
N GLY A 516 22.13 -14.86 5.89
CA GLY A 516 21.90 -13.60 5.16
C GLY A 516 21.16 -12.54 6.00
N TYR A 517 21.53 -11.26 5.85
CA TYR A 517 20.87 -10.16 6.57
C TYR A 517 20.71 -8.86 5.78
N LEU A 518 21.78 -8.30 5.19
CA LEU A 518 21.76 -6.93 4.66
C LEU A 518 20.71 -6.73 3.55
N CYS A 519 20.51 -7.73 2.71
CA CYS A 519 19.48 -7.73 1.66
C CYS A 519 18.16 -8.41 2.12
N THR A 520 17.65 -8.02 3.28
CA THR A 520 16.32 -8.42 3.80
C THR A 520 15.47 -7.18 4.06
N ASN A 521 14.16 -7.33 4.26
CA ASN A 521 13.30 -6.19 4.62
C ASN A 521 13.81 -5.44 5.87
N LEU A 522 14.23 -6.18 6.91
CA LEU A 522 14.82 -5.60 8.12
C LEU A 522 16.16 -4.91 7.84
N GLY A 523 17.04 -5.57 7.09
CA GLY A 523 18.35 -5.04 6.73
C GLY A 523 18.27 -3.77 5.89
N LEU A 524 17.48 -3.76 4.81
CA LEU A 524 17.34 -2.59 3.95
C LEU A 524 16.66 -1.42 4.66
N ARG A 525 15.68 -1.66 5.55
CA ARG A 525 15.11 -0.58 6.39
C ARG A 525 16.15 0.01 7.33
N ALA A 526 17.00 -0.82 7.94
CA ALA A 526 18.10 -0.34 8.78
C ALA A 526 19.14 0.45 7.96
N LEU A 527 19.48 0.00 6.74
CA LEU A 527 20.38 0.72 5.84
C LEU A 527 19.81 2.05 5.36
N LEU A 528 18.50 2.16 5.13
CA LEU A 528 17.83 3.42 4.76
C LEU A 528 17.81 4.41 5.94
N SER A 529 17.59 3.92 7.17
CA SER A 529 17.72 4.72 8.39
C SER A 529 19.15 5.21 8.59
N LEU A 530 20.13 4.32 8.38
CA LEU A 530 21.54 4.66 8.43
C LEU A 530 21.90 5.74 7.40
N LEU A 531 21.44 5.62 6.14
CA LEU A 531 21.69 6.61 5.10
C LEU A 531 21.26 8.02 5.54
N LYS A 532 20.09 8.13 6.17
CA LYS A 532 19.62 9.41 6.70
C LYS A 532 20.57 9.97 7.76
N LYS A 533 21.04 9.14 8.69
CA LYS A 533 21.98 9.54 9.76
C LYS A 533 23.34 9.95 9.19
N LEU A 534 23.84 9.23 8.18
CA LEU A 534 25.08 9.55 7.47
C LEU A 534 24.98 10.89 6.73
N ILE A 535 23.87 11.13 6.02
CA ILE A 535 23.61 12.40 5.35
C ILE A 535 23.59 13.55 6.35
N VAL A 536 22.88 13.41 7.48
CA VAL A 536 22.85 14.43 8.53
C VAL A 536 24.26 14.75 9.05
N PHE A 537 25.14 13.75 9.14
CA PHE A 537 26.53 13.96 9.52
C PHE A 537 27.32 14.71 8.44
N VAL A 538 27.21 14.31 7.18
CA VAL A 538 27.89 14.94 6.03
C VAL A 538 27.45 16.39 5.80
N GLU A 539 26.20 16.72 6.10
CA GLU A 539 25.65 18.07 5.98
C GLU A 539 26.12 19.03 7.10
N LYS A 540 26.81 18.55 8.16
CA LYS A 540 27.37 19.41 9.21
C LYS A 540 28.39 20.42 8.68
N ASP A 541 29.10 20.08 7.62
CA ASP A 541 30.10 20.95 6.99
C ASP A 541 29.46 22.00 6.04
N GLY A 542 28.14 22.19 6.10
CA GLY A 542 27.40 23.14 5.25
C GLY A 542 27.03 22.60 3.87
N ARG A 543 27.35 21.34 3.56
CA ARG A 543 26.85 20.66 2.35
C ARG A 543 25.33 20.52 2.41
N ARG A 544 24.69 20.48 1.25
CA ARG A 544 23.25 20.24 1.10
C ARG A 544 23.02 19.14 0.08
N CYS A 545 22.73 17.93 0.53
CA CYS A 545 22.59 16.76 -0.35
C CYS A 545 21.45 16.93 -1.38
N VAL A 546 20.41 17.71 -1.03
CA VAL A 546 19.35 18.09 -1.98
C VAL A 546 19.87 18.84 -3.22
N LEU A 547 21.03 19.51 -3.13
CA LEU A 547 21.69 20.22 -4.23
C LEU A 547 22.81 19.43 -4.90
N MET A 548 23.10 18.22 -4.42
CA MET A 548 24.18 17.37 -4.93
C MET A 548 23.63 16.33 -5.91
N GLU A 549 24.49 15.87 -6.82
CA GLU A 549 24.20 14.75 -7.72
C GLU A 549 24.30 13.39 -6.98
N PRO A 550 23.62 12.33 -7.47
CA PRO A 550 23.58 11.03 -6.81
C PRO A 550 24.96 10.45 -6.43
N ASP A 551 25.94 10.50 -7.33
CA ASP A 551 27.30 10.02 -7.12
C ASP A 551 28.01 10.79 -6.01
N GLN A 552 27.85 12.11 -5.98
CA GLN A 552 28.46 12.98 -4.98
C GLN A 552 27.92 12.68 -3.57
N ILE A 553 26.62 12.39 -3.44
CA ILE A 553 26.01 12.02 -2.16
C ILE A 553 26.61 10.69 -1.68
N VAL A 554 26.69 9.69 -2.57
CA VAL A 554 27.20 8.36 -2.23
C VAL A 554 28.69 8.39 -1.91
N ASP A 555 29.49 9.16 -2.66
CA ASP A 555 30.92 9.29 -2.39
C ASP A 555 31.21 10.00 -1.07
N ALA A 556 30.35 10.94 -0.65
CA ALA A 556 30.49 11.57 0.66
C ALA A 556 30.22 10.61 1.83
N VAL A 557 29.30 9.65 1.68
CA VAL A 557 28.99 8.67 2.74
C VAL A 557 29.85 7.40 2.67
N ARG A 558 30.46 7.10 1.52
CA ARG A 558 31.27 5.89 1.29
C ARG A 558 32.35 5.64 2.36
N PRO A 559 33.16 6.63 2.81
CA PRO A 559 34.16 6.41 3.85
C PRO A 559 33.54 5.98 5.19
N LEU A 560 32.34 6.46 5.50
CA LEU A 560 31.62 6.12 6.73
C LEU A 560 31.01 4.72 6.67
N VAL A 561 30.69 4.21 5.47
CA VAL A 561 30.13 2.87 5.28
C VAL A 561 31.20 1.78 5.34
N ALA A 562 32.46 2.10 5.01
CA ALA A 562 33.56 1.11 4.94
C ALA A 562 33.74 0.24 6.21
N PRO A 563 33.65 0.77 7.45
CA PRO A 563 33.71 -0.05 8.67
C PRO A 563 32.64 -1.15 8.75
N ILE A 564 31.43 -0.88 8.25
CA ILE A 564 30.34 -1.86 8.23
C ILE A 564 30.66 -2.98 7.24
N VAL A 565 31.19 -2.63 6.06
CA VAL A 565 31.61 -3.62 5.06
C VAL A 565 32.69 -4.54 5.63
N ASP A 566 33.71 -3.97 6.29
CA ASP A 566 34.78 -4.73 6.96
C ASP A 566 34.23 -5.66 8.05
N TYR A 567 33.25 -5.20 8.84
CA TYR A 567 32.58 -6.01 9.84
C TYR A 567 31.88 -7.22 9.22
N PHE A 568 31.03 -7.03 8.21
CA PHE A 568 30.28 -8.13 7.60
C PHE A 568 31.14 -9.09 6.76
N LEU A 569 32.35 -8.69 6.35
CA LEU A 569 33.33 -9.60 5.74
C LEU A 569 33.90 -10.61 6.74
N ARG A 570 33.95 -10.25 8.02
CA ARG A 570 34.53 -11.08 9.10
C ARG A 570 33.48 -11.66 10.06
N ALA A 571 32.24 -11.19 9.98
CA ALA A 571 31.16 -11.59 10.86
C ALA A 571 30.87 -13.09 10.75
N ASP A 572 30.76 -13.75 11.90
CA ASP A 572 30.41 -15.16 11.95
C ASP A 572 28.88 -15.36 11.84
N PRO A 573 28.39 -16.61 11.69
CA PRO A 573 26.96 -16.88 11.62
C PRO A 573 26.16 -16.42 12.86
N ALA A 574 26.79 -16.38 14.04
CA ALA A 574 26.14 -15.98 15.28
C ALA A 574 25.96 -14.45 15.35
N ASP A 575 26.88 -13.67 14.79
CA ASP A 575 26.76 -12.22 14.63
C ASP A 575 25.63 -11.85 13.67
N ILE A 576 25.60 -12.49 12.51
CA ILE A 576 24.54 -12.25 11.52
C ILE A 576 23.17 -12.65 12.10
N ALA A 577 23.12 -13.74 12.88
CA ALA A 577 21.90 -14.16 13.57
C ALA A 577 21.39 -13.11 14.57
N ARG A 578 22.25 -12.31 15.22
CA ARG A 578 21.79 -11.23 16.12
C ARG A 578 20.99 -10.16 15.37
N PHE A 579 21.48 -9.74 14.21
CA PHE A 579 20.79 -8.77 13.38
C PHE A 579 19.44 -9.30 12.88
N ARG A 580 19.35 -10.60 12.57
CA ARG A 580 18.11 -11.25 12.12
C ARG A 580 17.08 -11.48 13.22
N ASN A 581 17.51 -11.91 14.41
CA ASN A 581 16.61 -12.47 15.42
C ASN A 581 15.88 -11.41 16.26
N ARG A 582 16.08 -10.11 15.99
CA ARG A 582 15.41 -9.01 16.70
C ARG A 582 13.95 -8.80 16.30
N GLY A 583 13.42 -9.58 15.36
CA GLY A 583 12.07 -9.43 14.83
C GLY A 583 11.96 -8.34 13.76
N SER A 584 10.75 -8.07 13.29
CA SER A 584 10.46 -7.17 12.16
C SER A 584 9.82 -5.83 12.57
N SER A 585 9.90 -5.46 13.84
CA SER A 585 9.29 -4.23 14.35
C SER A 585 10.13 -2.99 13.98
N LEU A 586 9.54 -1.79 14.07
CA LEU A 586 10.29 -0.54 13.90
C LEU A 586 11.41 -0.41 14.95
N ALA A 587 11.15 -0.79 16.20
CA ALA A 587 12.18 -0.82 17.25
C ALA A 587 13.36 -1.74 16.87
N SER A 588 13.08 -2.87 16.19
CA SER A 588 14.10 -3.78 15.69
C SER A 588 14.96 -3.14 14.59
N VAL A 589 14.34 -2.35 13.70
CA VAL A 589 15.03 -1.57 12.66
C VAL A 589 15.94 -0.53 13.31
N ASP A 590 15.44 0.22 14.29
CA ASP A 590 16.18 1.28 14.97
C ASP A 590 17.37 0.71 15.75
N GLN A 591 17.18 -0.40 16.45
CA GLN A 591 18.25 -1.07 17.19
C GLN A 591 19.35 -1.62 16.25
N ASN A 592 18.97 -2.11 15.07
CA ASN A 592 19.94 -2.56 14.07
C ASN A 592 20.69 -1.38 13.45
N CYS A 593 19.99 -0.28 13.15
CA CYS A 593 20.62 0.96 12.70
C CYS A 593 21.64 1.48 13.74
N LEU A 594 21.26 1.49 15.03
CA LEU A 594 22.13 1.89 16.13
C LEU A 594 23.39 1.03 16.22
N GLN A 595 23.28 -0.29 16.05
CA GLN A 595 24.43 -1.18 16.05
C GLN A 595 25.34 -0.95 14.83
N LEU A 596 24.77 -0.68 13.65
CA LEU A 596 25.55 -0.29 12.48
C LEU A 596 26.29 1.02 12.71
N MET A 597 25.64 2.01 13.34
CA MET A 597 26.27 3.28 13.70
C MET A 597 27.39 3.10 14.73
N ALA A 598 27.23 2.22 15.72
CA ALA A 598 28.28 1.91 16.69
C ALA A 598 29.55 1.35 16.03
N ILE A 599 29.41 0.48 15.03
CA ILE A 599 30.54 -0.03 14.23
C ILE A 599 31.29 1.12 13.52
N ILE A 600 30.55 2.11 13.02
CA ILE A 600 31.15 3.31 12.40
C ILE A 600 31.87 4.12 13.47
N SER A 601 31.23 4.42 14.61
CA SER A 601 31.80 5.24 15.68
C SER A 601 33.09 4.67 16.28
N GLU A 602 33.22 3.34 16.33
CA GLU A 602 34.43 2.67 16.79
C GLU A 602 35.65 2.96 15.89
N LYS A 603 35.44 3.01 14.57
CA LYS A 603 36.50 3.29 13.57
C LYS A 603 36.62 4.77 13.22
N ASN A 604 35.56 5.54 13.41
CA ASN A 604 35.51 6.98 13.19
C ASN A 604 34.85 7.68 14.39
N PRO A 605 35.64 8.08 15.40
CA PRO A 605 35.13 8.75 16.60
C PRO A 605 34.43 10.09 16.35
N GLU A 606 34.65 10.74 15.20
CA GLU A 606 33.94 11.98 14.86
C GLU A 606 32.46 11.72 14.57
N PHE A 607 32.14 10.54 14.03
CA PHE A 607 30.77 10.08 13.87
C PHE A 607 30.22 9.62 15.23
N ALA A 608 29.83 10.57 16.06
CA ALA A 608 29.31 10.31 17.42
C ALA A 608 27.93 10.97 17.63
N PRO A 609 26.87 10.49 16.96
CA PRO A 609 25.51 10.92 17.26
C PRO A 609 25.13 10.57 18.70
N GLN A 610 24.27 11.39 19.33
CA GLN A 610 23.94 11.27 20.75
C GLN A 610 23.43 9.87 21.12
N GLU A 611 22.57 9.29 20.29
CA GLU A 611 22.01 7.95 20.45
C GLU A 611 23.10 6.86 20.58
N VAL A 612 24.22 7.00 19.84
CA VAL A 612 25.35 6.06 19.94
C VAL A 612 26.16 6.30 21.20
N ARG A 613 26.33 7.56 21.63
CA ARG A 613 27.01 7.87 22.90
C ARG A 613 26.24 7.27 24.07
N ASP A 614 24.94 7.51 24.12
CA ASP A 614 24.06 6.95 25.16
C ASP A 614 24.11 5.41 25.18
N TYR A 615 24.14 4.80 23.98
CA TYR A 615 24.30 3.35 23.83
C TYR A 615 25.66 2.85 24.35
N LEU A 616 26.76 3.50 23.98
CA LEU A 616 28.10 3.12 24.44
C LEU A 616 28.29 3.35 25.96
N ASP A 617 27.72 4.42 26.53
CA ASP A 617 27.81 4.75 27.95
C ASP A 617 27.00 3.79 28.85
N SER A 618 26.03 3.09 28.26
CA SER A 618 25.25 2.02 28.93
C SER A 618 26.01 0.69 29.06
N GLN A 619 27.11 0.53 28.32
CA GLN A 619 27.93 -0.70 28.24
C GLN A 619 29.00 -0.70 29.34
N ASP A 620 29.21 -1.83 30.03
CA ASP A 620 30.25 -1.98 31.06
C ASP A 620 31.31 -3.01 30.64
N ALA A 621 32.27 -2.57 29.82
CA ALA A 621 33.35 -3.42 29.29
C ALA A 621 34.21 -4.06 30.40
N GLU A 622 34.46 -3.33 31.48
CA GLU A 622 35.29 -3.82 32.59
C GLU A 622 34.49 -4.75 33.53
N GLY A 623 33.21 -4.47 33.75
CA GLY A 623 32.27 -5.38 34.40
C GLY A 623 32.04 -6.66 33.60
N THR A 624 32.12 -6.62 32.27
CA THR A 624 31.97 -7.79 31.40
C THR A 624 33.10 -8.80 31.58
N LYS A 625 34.34 -8.33 31.74
CA LYS A 625 35.48 -9.21 32.04
C LYS A 625 35.30 -9.93 33.37
N ARG A 626 34.94 -9.18 34.41
CA ARG A 626 34.63 -9.75 35.75
C ARG A 626 33.44 -10.71 35.70
N ALA A 627 32.41 -10.38 34.95
CA ALA A 627 31.24 -11.24 34.76
C ALA A 627 31.59 -12.57 34.07
N LYS A 628 32.57 -12.59 33.16
CA LYS A 628 33.05 -13.83 32.55
C LYS A 628 33.62 -14.79 33.61
N GLU A 629 34.52 -14.28 34.46
CA GLU A 629 35.15 -15.06 35.53
C GLU A 629 34.10 -15.59 36.52
N MET A 630 33.14 -14.75 36.91
CA MET A 630 32.04 -15.14 37.79
C MET A 630 31.16 -16.24 37.17
N ILE A 631 30.85 -16.15 35.88
CA ILE A 631 30.06 -17.15 35.16
C ILE A 631 30.81 -18.49 35.07
N ASP A 632 32.12 -18.46 34.84
CA ASP A 632 32.95 -19.66 34.79
C ASP A 632 33.00 -20.36 36.16
N GLU A 633 33.09 -19.58 37.24
CA GLU A 633 33.02 -20.10 38.62
C GLU A 633 31.64 -20.68 38.93
N ILE A 634 30.54 -19.98 38.59
CA ILE A 634 29.17 -20.50 38.72
C ILE A 634 29.04 -21.83 37.98
N ASN A 635 29.51 -21.92 36.73
CA ASN A 635 29.42 -23.13 35.93
C ASN A 635 30.14 -24.32 36.60
N ARG A 636 31.32 -24.09 37.20
CA ARG A 636 32.06 -25.11 37.96
C ARG A 636 31.31 -25.56 39.22
N ILE A 637 30.72 -24.62 39.96
CA ILE A 637 29.92 -24.90 41.17
C ILE A 637 28.70 -25.76 40.80
N LEU A 638 27.93 -25.33 39.79
CA LEU A 638 26.75 -26.05 39.34
C LEU A 638 27.08 -27.45 38.81
N PHE A 639 28.15 -27.58 38.03
CA PHE A 639 28.62 -28.88 37.57
C PHE A 639 28.89 -29.83 38.74
N LYS A 640 29.66 -29.37 39.74
CA LYS A 640 30.03 -30.20 40.89
C LYS A 640 28.82 -30.57 41.74
N ASP A 641 27.94 -29.60 42.04
CA ASP A 641 26.77 -29.81 42.89
C ASP A 641 25.72 -30.71 42.21
N VAL A 642 25.35 -30.43 40.96
CA VAL A 642 24.33 -31.23 40.24
C VAL A 642 24.80 -32.67 40.08
N ILE A 643 26.02 -32.90 39.61
CA ILE A 643 26.54 -34.25 39.40
C ILE A 643 26.68 -34.97 40.76
N GLY A 644 27.20 -34.30 41.79
CA GLY A 644 27.31 -34.85 43.14
C GLY A 644 25.97 -35.28 43.71
N ALA A 645 24.95 -34.44 43.62
CA ALA A 645 23.60 -34.73 44.08
C ALA A 645 22.96 -35.91 43.33
N LEU A 646 23.13 -35.98 42.01
CA LEU A 646 22.62 -37.11 41.22
C LEU A 646 23.33 -38.43 41.59
N LYS A 647 24.65 -38.40 41.74
CA LYS A 647 25.44 -39.56 42.16
C LYS A 647 25.04 -40.05 43.55
N GLN A 648 24.82 -39.13 44.49
CA GLN A 648 24.34 -39.45 45.83
C GLN A 648 22.93 -40.06 45.81
N LYS A 649 22.03 -39.55 44.97
CA LYS A 649 20.63 -39.98 44.89
C LYS A 649 20.43 -41.32 44.18
N TYR A 650 21.06 -41.51 43.02
CA TYR A 650 20.82 -42.64 42.12
C TYR A 650 21.94 -43.69 42.12
N GLY A 651 23.10 -43.36 42.70
CA GLY A 651 24.26 -44.23 42.75
C GLY A 651 25.15 -44.16 41.50
N GLU A 652 26.44 -44.45 41.69
CA GLU A 652 27.47 -44.34 40.65
C GLU A 652 27.64 -45.61 39.81
N SER A 653 27.14 -46.75 40.28
CA SER A 653 27.29 -48.02 39.59
C SER A 653 26.62 -48.00 38.22
N LYS A 654 27.36 -48.41 37.18
CA LYS A 654 26.88 -48.54 35.79
C LYS A 654 26.17 -47.28 35.25
N ASP A 655 26.62 -46.09 35.67
CA ASP A 655 26.07 -44.80 35.23
C ASP A 655 24.56 -44.63 35.45
N VAL A 656 24.00 -45.26 36.49
CA VAL A 656 22.57 -45.18 36.80
C VAL A 656 22.14 -43.73 37.06
N TRP A 657 22.96 -42.94 37.76
CA TRP A 657 22.71 -41.50 37.95
C TRP A 657 22.59 -40.72 36.64
N TRP A 658 23.35 -41.09 35.61
CA TRP A 658 23.26 -40.45 34.30
C TRP A 658 21.98 -40.86 33.59
N LEU A 659 21.70 -42.17 33.54
CA LEU A 659 20.54 -42.71 32.82
C LEU A 659 19.19 -42.30 33.43
N GLN A 660 19.10 -42.25 34.75
CA GLN A 660 17.86 -41.94 35.49
C GLN A 660 17.77 -40.48 35.91
N GLY A 661 18.89 -39.83 36.21
CA GLY A 661 18.94 -38.46 36.70
C GLY A 661 18.98 -37.39 35.62
N VAL A 662 19.33 -37.74 34.37
CA VAL A 662 19.49 -36.76 33.28
C VAL A 662 18.45 -37.01 32.16
N PRO A 663 17.75 -35.95 31.68
CA PRO A 663 16.80 -36.06 30.58
C PRO A 663 17.40 -36.71 29.33
N LYS A 664 16.62 -37.55 28.65
CA LYS A 664 17.06 -38.26 27.43
C LYS A 664 17.56 -37.31 26.33
N THR A 665 16.92 -36.15 26.17
CA THR A 665 17.31 -35.13 25.19
C THR A 665 18.70 -34.56 25.46
N VAL A 666 19.02 -34.27 26.73
CA VAL A 666 20.34 -33.78 27.17
C VAL A 666 21.40 -34.87 27.00
N ARG A 667 21.08 -36.11 27.35
CA ARG A 667 21.98 -37.26 27.17
C ARG A 667 22.38 -37.46 25.71
N ASN A 668 21.38 -37.53 24.82
CA ASN A 668 21.60 -37.71 23.39
C ASN A 668 22.51 -36.62 22.81
N TYR A 669 22.32 -35.36 23.25
CA TYR A 669 23.17 -34.24 22.83
C TYR A 669 24.62 -34.44 23.28
N CYS A 670 24.84 -34.75 24.56
CA CYS A 670 26.18 -34.96 25.11
C CYS A 670 26.88 -36.17 24.46
N ASP A 671 26.16 -37.28 24.26
CA ASP A 671 26.68 -38.48 23.60
C ASP A 671 27.06 -38.17 22.13
N GLN A 672 26.27 -37.37 21.41
CA GLN A 672 26.62 -36.91 20.07
C GLN A 672 27.93 -36.10 20.07
N GLN A 673 28.06 -35.12 20.97
CA GLN A 673 29.26 -34.29 21.06
C GLN A 673 30.51 -35.08 21.47
N TYR A 674 30.37 -36.05 22.37
CA TYR A 674 31.45 -36.96 22.74
C TYR A 674 31.94 -37.78 21.54
N ASN A 675 31.00 -38.34 20.78
CA ASN A 675 31.31 -39.15 19.59
C ASN A 675 31.90 -38.31 18.43
N GLU A 676 31.42 -37.08 18.23
CA GLU A 676 31.87 -36.19 17.16
C GLU A 676 33.25 -35.57 17.44
N ASN A 677 33.56 -35.26 18.69
CA ASN A 677 34.84 -34.62 19.04
C ASN A 677 36.00 -35.61 19.20
N GLY A 678 35.73 -36.91 19.38
CA GLY A 678 36.75 -37.97 19.42
C GLY A 678 37.80 -37.84 20.54
N ASN A 679 37.60 -36.91 21.48
CA ASN A 679 38.53 -36.66 22.58
C ASN A 679 38.20 -37.56 23.76
N THR A 680 39.05 -38.55 24.02
CA THR A 680 38.90 -39.52 25.11
C THR A 680 39.29 -38.99 26.49
N ASP A 681 39.82 -37.77 26.57
CA ASP A 681 40.23 -37.15 27.85
C ASP A 681 39.04 -36.59 28.65
N TYR A 682 37.85 -36.54 28.03
CA TYR A 682 36.63 -36.06 28.66
C TYR A 682 35.56 -37.14 28.74
N ASP A 683 34.87 -37.22 29.86
CA ASP A 683 33.66 -38.03 29.99
C ASP A 683 32.48 -37.36 29.27
N ARG A 684 31.51 -38.17 28.84
CA ARG A 684 30.28 -37.69 28.15
C ARG A 684 29.53 -36.58 28.90
N TRP A 685 29.49 -36.59 30.22
CA TRP A 685 28.80 -35.56 31.01
C TRP A 685 29.59 -34.24 31.10
N GLN A 686 30.87 -34.20 30.72
CA GLN A 686 31.65 -32.95 30.65
C GLN A 686 31.27 -32.08 29.44
N TYR A 687 30.38 -32.56 28.56
CA TYR A 687 29.79 -31.81 27.45
C TYR A 687 28.48 -31.07 27.82
N LEU A 688 28.11 -31.05 29.10
CA LEU A 688 26.96 -30.28 29.58
C LEU A 688 27.18 -28.78 29.40
N PHE A 689 26.17 -28.08 28.89
CA PHE A 689 26.11 -26.62 28.89
C PHE A 689 25.39 -26.08 30.12
N LEU A 690 25.64 -24.81 30.42
CA LEU A 690 25.00 -24.08 31.53
C LEU A 690 23.46 -24.19 31.51
N VAL A 691 22.85 -24.13 30.32
CA VAL A 691 21.38 -24.26 30.19
C VAL A 691 20.87 -25.65 30.55
N ASN A 692 21.68 -26.71 30.45
CA ASN A 692 21.24 -28.07 30.75
C ASN A 692 21.01 -28.28 32.25
N TYR A 693 21.63 -27.50 33.13
CA TYR A 693 21.40 -27.64 34.57
C TYR A 693 19.95 -27.34 34.97
N SER A 694 19.27 -26.39 34.31
CA SER A 694 17.85 -26.17 34.58
C SER A 694 17.00 -27.37 34.19
N ASP A 695 17.30 -27.99 33.04
CA ASP A 695 16.58 -29.18 32.58
C ASP A 695 16.79 -30.36 33.54
N ILE A 696 18.02 -30.53 34.05
CA ILE A 696 18.37 -31.60 34.99
C ILE A 696 17.73 -31.38 36.36
N VAL A 697 17.83 -30.17 36.91
CA VAL A 697 17.27 -29.82 38.22
C VAL A 697 15.74 -30.01 38.24
N LEU A 698 15.07 -29.74 37.13
CA LEU A 698 13.62 -29.90 36.98
C LEU A 698 13.19 -31.30 36.56
N TYR A 699 14.12 -32.20 36.25
CA TYR A 699 13.81 -33.51 35.70
C TYR A 699 13.24 -34.47 36.75
N GLY A 700 12.03 -34.97 36.52
CA GLY A 700 11.39 -35.96 37.38
C GLY A 700 11.34 -35.50 38.85
N ASN A 701 11.93 -36.31 39.74
CA ASN A 701 11.96 -36.05 41.17
C ASN A 701 13.28 -35.42 41.63
N ASN A 702 14.13 -34.92 40.72
CA ASN A 702 15.38 -34.25 41.06
C ASN A 702 15.14 -32.97 41.86
N TRP A 703 14.07 -32.24 41.54
CA TRP A 703 13.73 -30.96 42.17
C TRP A 703 13.74 -31.00 43.70
N ASP A 704 13.35 -32.12 44.31
CA ASP A 704 13.32 -32.25 45.76
C ASP A 704 14.70 -32.14 46.42
N GLU A 705 15.79 -32.43 45.69
CA GLU A 705 17.16 -32.27 46.20
C GLU A 705 17.69 -30.82 46.05
N PHE A 706 17.10 -30.05 45.14
CA PHE A 706 17.64 -28.76 44.69
C PHE A 706 16.80 -27.56 45.14
N LYS A 707 15.52 -27.76 45.46
CA LYS A 707 14.55 -26.68 45.76
C LYS A 707 15.01 -25.74 46.88
N ASP A 708 15.73 -26.26 47.86
CA ASP A 708 16.19 -25.51 49.03
C ASP A 708 17.46 -24.69 48.75
N TYR A 709 18.05 -24.80 47.55
CA TYR A 709 19.30 -24.11 47.19
C TYR A 709 19.24 -23.34 45.88
N TYR A 710 18.38 -23.75 44.93
CA TYR A 710 18.31 -23.17 43.58
C TYR A 710 17.17 -22.15 43.40
N ASN A 711 16.31 -21.99 44.40
CA ASN A 711 15.15 -21.12 44.35
C ASN A 711 15.50 -19.69 44.81
N PHE A 712 15.82 -18.80 43.86
CA PHE A 712 16.12 -17.40 44.14
C PHE A 712 14.93 -16.44 43.97
N TYR A 713 13.76 -16.94 43.58
CA TYR A 713 12.57 -16.12 43.30
C TYR A 713 11.45 -16.29 44.34
N GLY A 714 11.59 -17.20 45.30
CA GLY A 714 10.61 -17.43 46.37
C GLY A 714 9.46 -18.33 45.94
N LYS A 715 8.24 -17.80 45.82
CA LYS A 715 7.05 -18.60 45.49
C LYS A 715 6.72 -18.55 44.00
N GLY A 716 6.46 -19.71 43.39
CA GLY A 716 6.11 -19.80 41.97
C GLY A 716 6.10 -21.23 41.44
N LYS A 717 5.87 -21.38 40.12
CA LYS A 717 6.01 -22.67 39.42
C LYS A 717 7.48 -23.07 39.34
N LYS A 718 7.82 -24.37 39.45
CA LYS A 718 9.22 -24.84 39.53
C LYS A 718 10.10 -24.27 38.41
N GLU A 719 9.58 -24.19 37.19
CA GLU A 719 10.27 -23.66 36.02
C GLU A 719 10.67 -22.18 36.18
N THR A 720 9.82 -21.40 36.85
CA THR A 720 10.07 -19.98 37.11
C THR A 720 11.11 -19.74 38.20
N LEU A 721 11.33 -20.72 39.10
CA LEU A 721 12.24 -20.58 40.24
C LEU A 721 13.71 -20.74 39.85
N VAL A 722 14.00 -21.46 38.75
CA VAL A 722 15.36 -21.68 38.22
C VAL A 722 15.64 -20.91 36.93
N ARG A 723 14.73 -20.03 36.49
CA ARG A 723 14.88 -19.23 35.25
C ARG A 723 16.13 -18.35 35.22
N TRP A 724 16.73 -18.08 36.38
CA TRP A 724 17.99 -17.35 36.49
C TRP A 724 19.12 -18.08 35.74
N ILE A 725 19.12 -19.41 35.65
CA ILE A 725 20.11 -20.20 34.88
C ILE A 725 20.02 -19.87 33.39
N ALA A 726 18.80 -19.80 32.85
CA ALA A 726 18.58 -19.43 31.45
C ALA A 726 18.99 -17.96 31.18
N LYS A 727 18.73 -17.06 32.13
CA LYS A 727 19.16 -15.65 32.04
C LYS A 727 20.69 -15.52 32.13
N LEU A 728 21.34 -16.27 33.02
CA LEU A 728 22.79 -16.35 33.14
C LEU A 728 23.43 -16.89 31.86
N ASN A 729 22.80 -17.89 31.22
CA ASN A 729 23.29 -18.43 29.95
C ASN A 729 23.26 -17.39 28.82
N LYS A 730 22.26 -16.49 28.79
CA LYS A 730 22.26 -15.34 27.86
C LYS A 730 23.46 -14.43 28.10
N ALA A 731 23.76 -14.10 29.36
CA ALA A 731 24.93 -13.30 29.74
C ALA A 731 26.25 -14.01 29.40
N ARG A 732 26.37 -15.33 29.66
CA ARG A 732 27.53 -16.16 29.27
C ARG A 732 27.81 -16.06 27.79
N THR A 733 26.76 -16.13 27.00
CA THR A 733 26.89 -16.05 25.55
C THR A 733 27.43 -14.69 25.11
N VAL A 734 27.19 -13.60 25.85
CA VAL A 734 27.80 -12.29 25.57
C VAL A 734 29.27 -12.26 26.00
N THR A 735 29.59 -12.73 27.20
CA THR A 735 30.96 -12.65 27.75
C THR A 735 31.99 -13.54 27.03
N HIS A 736 31.55 -14.63 26.40
CA HIS A 736 32.42 -15.60 25.73
C HIS A 736 32.66 -15.32 24.24
N HIS A 737 32.00 -14.31 23.71
CA HIS A 737 31.94 -13.98 22.29
C HIS A 737 32.19 -12.47 22.18
N ALA A 738 33.44 -12.08 21.97
CA ALA A 738 33.89 -10.67 22.01
C ALA A 738 33.08 -9.78 21.05
N GLU A 739 32.61 -10.36 19.95
CA GLU A 739 31.73 -9.78 18.95
C GLU A 739 30.34 -9.35 19.48
N LYS A 740 29.90 -9.80 20.68
CA LYS A 740 28.61 -9.42 21.31
C LYS A 740 28.65 -8.06 21.99
N GLY A 741 29.81 -7.45 22.10
CA GLY A 741 30.01 -6.25 22.89
C GLY A 741 29.90 -6.54 24.39
N PRO A 742 30.04 -5.50 25.22
CA PRO A 742 29.91 -5.63 26.67
C PRO A 742 28.51 -6.07 27.12
N LEU A 743 28.42 -6.56 28.34
CA LEU A 743 27.17 -6.59 29.10
C LEU A 743 26.78 -5.16 29.49
N SER A 744 25.47 -4.89 29.60
CA SER A 744 24.99 -3.66 30.24
C SER A 744 25.31 -3.66 31.72
N LYS A 745 25.31 -2.48 32.35
CA LYS A 745 25.50 -2.34 33.82
C LYS A 745 24.53 -3.23 34.62
N ASP A 746 23.26 -3.30 34.22
CA ASP A 746 22.25 -4.14 34.88
C ASP A 746 22.52 -5.63 34.69
N GLN A 747 23.02 -6.04 33.52
CA GLN A 747 23.39 -7.42 33.27
C GLN A 747 24.62 -7.83 34.10
N VAL A 748 25.61 -6.94 34.24
CA VAL A 748 26.75 -7.15 35.14
C VAL A 748 26.27 -7.27 36.58
N ALA A 749 25.42 -6.34 37.05
CA ALA A 749 24.85 -6.39 38.39
C ALA A 749 24.08 -7.68 38.66
N PHE A 750 23.29 -8.15 37.69
CA PHE A 750 22.60 -9.44 37.76
C PHE A 750 23.57 -10.61 37.89
N VAL A 751 24.64 -10.66 37.08
CA VAL A 751 25.65 -11.74 37.16
C VAL A 751 26.34 -11.73 38.52
N THR A 752 26.75 -10.56 39.01
CA THR A 752 27.36 -10.40 40.35
C THR A 752 26.43 -10.92 41.43
N ARG A 753 25.15 -10.55 41.37
CA ARG A 753 24.17 -10.98 42.37
C ARG A 753 23.94 -12.50 42.34
N VAL A 754 23.83 -13.09 41.15
CA VAL A 754 23.69 -14.55 41.01
C VAL A 754 24.93 -15.26 41.53
N HIS A 755 26.14 -14.73 41.26
CA HIS A 755 27.39 -15.30 41.76
C HIS A 755 27.42 -15.38 43.30
N GLU A 756 27.07 -14.29 43.97
CA GLU A 756 26.95 -14.26 45.44
C GLU A 756 25.98 -15.33 45.97
N LEU A 757 24.80 -15.45 45.34
CA LEU A 757 23.76 -16.39 45.75
C LEU A 757 24.18 -17.84 45.49
N VAL A 758 24.84 -18.13 44.37
CA VAL A 758 25.36 -19.46 44.06
C VAL A 758 26.44 -19.88 45.06
N LYS A 759 27.37 -18.98 45.40
CA LYS A 759 28.41 -19.29 46.40
C LYS A 759 27.81 -19.55 47.79
N ARG A 760 26.87 -18.72 48.21
CA ARG A 760 26.24 -18.84 49.52
C ARG A 760 25.33 -20.08 49.62
N HIS A 761 24.40 -20.22 48.69
CA HIS A 761 23.34 -21.22 48.84
C HIS A 761 23.69 -22.58 48.23
N ILE A 762 24.46 -22.61 47.14
CA ILE A 762 24.78 -23.85 46.44
C ILE A 762 26.14 -24.39 46.90
N GLU A 763 27.21 -23.59 46.85
CA GLU A 763 28.55 -24.03 47.23
C GLU A 763 28.70 -24.26 48.75
N GLN A 764 28.25 -23.30 49.57
CA GLN A 764 28.30 -23.43 51.04
C GLN A 764 27.12 -24.20 51.63
N ARG A 765 26.16 -24.62 50.79
CA ARG A 765 24.97 -25.40 51.19
C ARG A 765 24.11 -24.72 52.27
N GLU A 766 24.00 -23.38 52.23
CA GLU A 766 23.06 -22.64 53.07
C GLU A 766 21.65 -22.66 52.45
N PRO A 767 20.60 -23.18 53.12
CA PRO A 767 19.26 -23.21 52.56
C PRO A 767 18.71 -21.80 52.27
N VAL A 768 17.98 -21.64 51.17
CA VAL A 768 17.26 -20.41 50.84
C VAL A 768 16.00 -20.28 51.69
N ASP A 769 15.66 -19.06 52.11
CA ASP A 769 14.33 -18.81 52.67
C ASP A 769 13.31 -18.77 51.52
N ILE A 770 12.40 -19.75 51.49
CA ILE A 770 11.35 -19.91 50.46
C ILE A 770 10.41 -18.69 50.42
N LYS A 771 10.35 -17.88 51.49
CA LYS A 771 9.59 -16.63 51.52
C LYS A 771 10.39 -15.42 51.03
N ALA A 772 11.72 -15.51 51.02
CA ALA A 772 12.59 -14.44 50.55
C ALA A 772 12.70 -14.45 49.02
N ARG A 773 12.81 -13.25 48.46
CA ARG A 773 12.98 -13.04 47.02
C ARG A 773 14.35 -12.39 46.81
N TYR A 774 15.31 -13.19 46.34
CA TYR A 774 16.69 -12.77 46.19
C TYR A 774 16.98 -12.09 44.84
N LEU A 775 16.11 -12.33 43.85
CA LEU A 775 16.12 -11.73 42.50
C LEU A 775 14.75 -11.12 42.15
N ALA A 776 14.74 -9.91 41.56
CA ALA A 776 13.53 -9.19 41.18
C ALA A 776 12.82 -9.81 39.96
N GLU A 777 11.53 -9.53 39.78
CA GLU A 777 10.77 -9.91 38.58
C GLU A 777 11.19 -9.09 37.35
N ASP A 778 11.50 -7.81 37.60
CA ASP A 778 11.72 -6.75 36.61
C ASP A 778 13.20 -6.36 36.43
N ASP A 779 14.15 -7.28 36.62
CA ASP A 779 15.46 -7.13 35.97
C ASP A 779 15.34 -7.42 34.45
N GLU A 780 14.22 -7.03 33.84
CA GLU A 780 14.13 -6.72 32.43
C GLU A 780 14.90 -5.42 32.25
N VAL A 781 15.88 -5.44 31.34
CA VAL A 781 16.47 -4.23 30.79
C VAL A 781 15.29 -3.34 30.40
N THR A 782 15.18 -2.20 31.08
CA THR A 782 14.25 -1.14 30.72
C THR A 782 14.48 -0.85 29.25
N SER A 783 13.51 -1.21 28.41
CA SER A 783 13.32 -0.51 27.15
C SER A 783 13.11 0.94 27.54
N VAL A 784 14.14 1.77 27.38
CA VAL A 784 14.07 3.19 27.68
C VAL A 784 12.90 3.75 26.87
N ALA A 785 11.85 4.09 27.60
CA ALA A 785 10.78 4.93 27.12
C ALA A 785 11.34 6.36 27.01
N ALA A 786 11.52 6.81 25.77
CA ALA A 786 11.44 8.21 25.36
C ALA A 786 11.13 8.24 23.86
#